data_AF-A0A914WQ73-F1
#
_entry.id   AF-A0A914WQ73-F1
#
_cell.length_a   1.000
_cell.length_b   1.000
_cell.length_c   1.000
_cell.angle_alpha   90.00
_cell.angle_beta   90.00
_cell.angle_gamma   90.00
#
_symmetry.space_group_name_H-M   'P 1'
#
loop_
_entity.id
_entity.type
_entity.pdbx_description
1 polymer ?
#
loop_
_entity_poly.entity_id
_entity_poly.type
_entity_poly.pdbx_seq_one_letter_code
_entity_poly.pdbx_strand_id
1 'polypeptide(L)'
;MGEKLRIGLDTSLLNSGYSMPFADKTARPGLEIEECDVLMKSLNWAYELIIYSDEMGSISSDVNNSTGMQGDLAKGKLDMICSRLRMTDERKHAFDFAYPLAFTVKQVYIIKNTLIEGSDEQRFILKPFSTTVWFVLLVVIFGVVLFFAAVRLTFAANAIIHALKSGAWFTVQIMMGFEDEVIERRHLGEELLILIWIVVWERLILELYQSEMTGFLTIPDSFILPFQNFDGFLSQLRSGRFRMLNPQTGRVPECPLTFGNCAEVFNEIYQTYQPMVGPDSIIDSIKEKVVAVQWYTIDRVPQAVSLWLEIWSDIDIFAIRDDQVQVAPVGFAFRKGFGRLREVDEAVIRMLPAFERISRRYSPPYPAAVLTPPVQVTIVTEFANQFQEMKLRNQQLQSSLDLAEDEAKKNQDTVKKLLDDIERTRKYISGTDIIKDERDAAIRNQDRLQEELKKMEERMERSREAWESAQHELRQHQMKVGELDSTLRQKDLHTQAANTEFRAFKETLATLLSENYSLLPPTEDAIKERIRHLMMNKQDINRVTNQLDDKVKELSSQLEEQAKLHKNAVGRARKAEETVDRLHHQLKGAEGELTATDILKEGLQGEKFKYQRFLEQMAEVMKLESVAKDLGVALNGESLLARAEQLVRFEEEMVGKRNTQLNNTHRQLKDAKRELETKDTHLDLLRKKLLTLESDASVKAERDWEEVVEDNRKLARQVEKLSKQLHDNKQTVHAMKSESAENKSLKMTVEEQRRLLRDMERKLKEFDDLRERQARKIATLHSVKNQTEADASHGLKVTESTIQSLSNELQRLKLRTEELQKREKQLVDLRTVIARMLGLDISTLAVPDYEIISRLEKIIEGAHESVLEWNKMPAGRQANGVRAGNVDASNHYKRAYVMGAESQRRRDTSRTRPATSAGGRWK
;
A
#
# COMPACT_ATOMS: atom_id res chain seq x y z
N MET A 1 0.45 9.06 61.40
CA MET A 1 0.06 9.37 60.02
C MET A 1 1.06 8.67 59.12
N GLY A 2 0.62 7.90 58.11
CA GLY A 2 1.55 7.32 57.14
C GLY A 2 1.95 8.37 56.11
N GLU A 3 3.20 8.35 55.65
CA GLU A 3 3.65 9.18 54.54
C GLU A 3 2.91 8.78 53.26
N LYS A 4 2.47 9.77 52.48
CA LYS A 4 1.88 9.52 51.15
C LYS A 4 2.99 9.27 50.14
N LEU A 5 2.80 8.28 49.27
CA LEU A 5 3.71 8.04 48.15
C LEU A 5 3.59 9.17 47.12
N ARG A 6 4.69 9.84 46.77
CA ARG A 6 4.70 10.88 45.72
C ARG A 6 4.89 10.23 44.36
N ILE A 7 3.84 10.30 43.54
CA ILE A 7 3.77 9.64 42.22
C ILE A 7 3.88 10.69 41.11
N GLY A 8 4.91 10.59 40.27
CA GLY A 8 5.03 11.40 39.06
C GLY A 8 4.21 10.85 37.89
N LEU A 9 3.58 11.75 37.14
CA LEU A 9 2.91 11.48 35.87
C LEU A 9 3.18 12.64 34.90
N ASP A 10 3.45 12.36 33.63
CA ASP A 10 3.61 13.36 32.58
C ASP A 10 2.36 13.44 31.67
N THR A 11 1.85 14.65 31.39
CA THR A 11 0.76 14.85 30.43
C THR A 11 1.15 14.51 29.00
N SER A 12 2.44 14.55 28.63
CA SER A 12 2.93 14.10 27.32
C SER A 12 2.67 12.59 27.09
N LEU A 13 2.48 11.81 28.15
CA LEU A 13 2.24 10.37 28.10
C LEU A 13 0.77 9.99 28.29
N LEU A 14 -0.10 10.96 28.61
CA LEU A 14 -1.54 10.82 28.40
C LEU A 14 -1.79 10.81 26.89
N ASN A 15 -1.85 9.60 26.31
CA ASN A 15 -1.98 9.38 24.86
C ASN A 15 -3.02 10.34 24.24
N SER A 16 -2.65 10.96 23.12
CA SER A 16 -3.34 12.08 22.45
C SER A 16 -4.81 11.86 22.06
N GLY A 17 -5.32 10.62 22.18
CA GLY A 17 -6.74 10.31 22.07
C GLY A 17 -7.63 10.75 23.24
N TYR A 18 -7.08 11.17 24.41
CA TYR A 18 -7.88 11.43 25.62
C TYR A 18 -7.56 12.74 26.35
N SER A 19 -7.61 13.87 25.63
CA SER A 19 -7.77 15.17 26.29
C SER A 19 -9.20 15.38 26.78
N MET A 20 -9.37 15.48 28.10
CA MET A 20 -10.15 16.56 28.71
C MET A 20 -9.46 16.93 30.03
N PRO A 21 -9.18 18.22 30.28
CA PRO A 21 -8.60 18.66 31.55
C PRO A 21 -9.59 18.48 32.71
N PHE A 22 -9.10 18.58 33.95
CA PHE A 22 -9.92 18.57 35.17
C PHE A 22 -10.88 19.78 35.24
N ALA A 23 -12.01 19.68 34.54
CA ALA A 23 -13.09 20.67 34.54
C ALA A 23 -14.40 20.14 35.14
N ASP A 24 -14.68 18.83 35.02
CA ASP A 24 -15.84 18.19 35.64
C ASP A 24 -15.45 16.88 36.37
N LYS A 25 -16.15 16.56 37.46
CA LYS A 25 -15.90 15.44 38.37
C LYS A 25 -16.45 14.10 37.86
N THR A 26 -16.78 14.04 36.57
CA THR A 26 -17.48 12.94 35.89
C THR A 26 -16.64 12.29 34.77
N ALA A 27 -15.56 12.94 34.35
CA ALA A 27 -14.65 12.44 33.31
C ALA A 27 -13.86 11.21 33.79
N ARG A 28 -13.55 10.30 32.86
CA ARG A 28 -12.77 9.09 33.16
C ARG A 28 -11.29 9.44 33.38
N PRO A 29 -10.57 8.75 34.29
CA PRO A 29 -9.11 8.86 34.36
C PRO A 29 -8.47 8.40 33.04
N GLY A 30 -7.31 8.98 32.71
CA GLY A 30 -6.45 8.49 31.63
C GLY A 30 -5.88 7.10 31.93
N LEU A 31 -5.35 6.42 30.90
CA LEU A 31 -4.86 5.04 30.98
C LEU A 31 -3.94 4.81 32.18
N GLU A 32 -2.86 5.57 32.26
CA GLU A 32 -1.84 5.48 33.30
C GLU A 32 -2.45 5.74 34.69
N ILE A 33 -3.37 6.71 34.79
CA ILE A 33 -4.05 7.06 36.03
C ILE A 33 -4.94 5.90 36.52
N GLU A 34 -5.69 5.23 35.62
CA GLU A 34 -6.50 4.06 36.01
C GLU A 34 -5.62 2.88 36.42
N GLU A 35 -4.52 2.62 35.72
CA GLU A 35 -3.58 1.53 36.09
C GLU A 35 -2.95 1.78 37.47
N CYS A 36 -2.50 2.99 37.76
CA CYS A 36 -1.88 3.33 39.03
C CYS A 36 -2.87 3.45 40.20
N ASP A 37 -4.09 3.95 39.96
CA ASP A 37 -5.14 3.99 40.99
C ASP A 37 -5.62 2.58 41.35
N VAL A 38 -5.76 1.67 40.37
CA VAL A 38 -6.01 0.24 40.61
C VAL A 38 -4.86 -0.39 41.39
N LEU A 39 -3.60 -0.11 41.04
CA LEU A 39 -2.43 -0.59 41.78
C LEU A 39 -2.43 -0.13 43.25
N MET A 40 -2.60 1.17 43.50
CA MET A 40 -2.56 1.74 44.84
C MET A 40 -3.74 1.27 45.72
N LYS A 41 -4.92 1.06 45.11
CA LYS A 41 -6.07 0.43 45.77
C LYS A 41 -5.81 -1.04 46.13
N SER A 42 -5.11 -1.80 45.29
CA SER A 42 -4.77 -3.19 45.62
C SER A 42 -3.76 -3.31 46.77
N LEU A 43 -2.85 -2.34 46.89
CA LEU A 43 -1.83 -2.25 47.93
C LEU A 43 -2.34 -1.55 49.21
N ASN A 44 -3.52 -0.90 49.16
CA ASN A 44 -4.05 -0.05 50.23
C ASN A 44 -3.09 1.08 50.65
N TRP A 45 -2.41 1.71 49.68
CA TRP A 45 -1.46 2.80 49.92
C TRP A 45 -2.07 4.18 49.64
N ALA A 46 -1.82 5.14 50.53
CA ALA A 46 -2.15 6.54 50.29
C ALA A 46 -1.08 7.19 49.39
N TYR A 47 -1.50 7.90 48.36
CA TYR A 47 -0.61 8.52 47.37
C TYR A 47 -0.98 9.98 47.08
N GLU A 48 -0.07 10.69 46.42
CA GLU A 48 -0.25 12.04 45.91
C GLU A 48 0.31 12.12 44.48
N LEU A 49 -0.52 12.58 43.54
CA LEU A 49 -0.17 12.64 42.12
C LEU A 49 0.44 14.01 41.79
N ILE A 50 1.66 14.01 41.27
CA ILE A 50 2.39 15.19 40.80
C ILE A 50 2.42 15.13 39.27
N ILE A 51 1.73 16.09 38.65
CA ILE A 51 1.57 16.18 37.20
C ILE A 51 2.66 17.10 36.63
N TYR A 52 3.43 16.57 35.68
CA TYR A 52 4.39 17.29 34.84
C TYR A 52 3.75 17.56 33.47
N SER A 53 4.17 18.63 32.79
CA SER A 53 3.66 18.98 31.46
C SER A 53 4.77 19.04 30.43
N ASP A 54 4.90 17.95 29.66
CA ASP A 54 5.90 17.70 28.62
C ASP A 54 7.35 17.68 29.15
N GLU A 55 7.51 17.55 30.47
CA GLU A 55 8.79 17.51 31.19
C GLU A 55 9.18 16.08 31.64
N MET A 56 9.01 15.08 30.77
CA MET A 56 9.48 13.70 31.03
C MET A 56 10.95 13.65 31.49
N GLY A 57 11.76 14.57 30.93
CA GLY A 57 13.16 14.78 31.28
C GLY A 57 14.12 13.77 30.66
N SER A 58 15.40 13.95 30.96
CA SER A 58 16.46 13.00 30.59
C SER A 58 17.40 12.73 31.76
N ILE A 59 18.05 11.58 31.72
CA ILE A 59 19.07 11.17 32.69
C ILE A 59 20.43 11.49 32.09
N SER A 60 21.24 12.25 32.81
CA SER A 60 22.65 12.45 32.50
C SER A 60 23.49 11.43 33.29
N SER A 61 24.76 11.22 32.90
CA SER A 61 25.71 10.43 33.68
C SER A 61 25.84 10.94 35.11
N ASP A 62 25.74 12.26 35.29
CA ASP A 62 25.67 12.92 36.59
C ASP A 62 24.20 13.10 37.02
N VAL A 63 23.78 12.40 38.08
CA VAL A 63 22.42 12.44 38.62
C VAL A 63 21.93 13.87 38.94
N ASN A 64 22.83 14.76 39.34
CA ASN A 64 22.51 16.17 39.59
C ASN A 64 22.11 16.93 38.32
N ASN A 65 22.63 16.56 37.16
CA ASN A 65 22.36 17.17 35.87
C ASN A 65 21.10 16.61 35.17
N SER A 66 20.54 15.51 35.67
CA SER A 66 19.27 14.94 35.17
C SER A 66 18.08 15.88 35.40
N THR A 67 17.21 16.02 34.40
CA THR A 67 16.10 17.00 34.36
C THR A 67 14.72 16.33 34.36
N GLY A 68 13.68 17.13 34.55
CA GLY A 68 12.27 16.71 34.48
C GLY A 68 11.87 15.62 35.48
N MET A 69 10.76 14.94 35.19
CA MET A 69 10.17 13.88 36.03
C MET A 69 11.18 12.75 36.35
N GLN A 70 11.97 12.31 35.36
CA GLN A 70 13.03 11.32 35.56
C GLN A 70 14.15 11.83 36.49
N GLY A 71 14.59 13.08 36.31
CA GLY A 71 15.57 13.72 37.19
C GLY A 71 15.08 13.81 38.64
N ASP A 72 13.80 14.12 38.85
CA ASP A 72 13.23 14.26 40.19
C ASP A 72 12.91 12.91 40.88
N LEU A 73 12.72 11.82 40.13
CA LEU A 73 12.80 10.46 40.67
C LEU A 73 14.24 10.10 41.08
N ALA A 74 15.24 10.44 40.25
CA ALA A 74 16.66 10.15 40.55
C ALA A 74 17.16 10.94 41.79
N LYS A 75 16.61 12.14 41.99
CA LYS A 75 16.89 13.04 43.14
C LYS A 75 16.02 12.73 44.38
N GLY A 76 15.15 11.72 44.33
CA GLY A 76 14.31 11.31 45.46
C GLY A 76 13.17 12.28 45.84
N LYS A 77 12.84 13.24 44.96
CA LYS A 77 11.65 14.10 45.11
C LYS A 77 10.36 13.35 44.77
N LEU A 78 10.45 12.37 43.88
CA LEU A 78 9.40 11.37 43.62
C LEU A 78 9.79 10.04 44.27
N ASP A 79 8.79 9.22 44.58
CA ASP A 79 8.97 7.86 45.08
C ASP A 79 8.69 6.82 43.98
N MET A 80 7.78 7.15 43.05
CA MET A 80 7.39 6.33 41.90
C MET A 80 7.07 7.21 40.68
N ILE A 81 7.30 6.71 39.47
CA ILE A 81 6.70 7.22 38.23
C ILE A 81 5.62 6.24 37.77
N CYS A 82 4.41 6.75 37.59
CA CYS A 82 3.24 6.02 37.12
C CYS A 82 3.25 5.77 35.61
N SER A 83 3.87 6.65 34.83
CA SER A 83 3.94 6.49 33.38
C SER A 83 4.72 5.23 32.96
N ARG A 84 4.21 4.56 31.93
CA ARG A 84 4.80 3.37 31.29
C ARG A 84 6.20 3.67 30.71
N LEU A 85 7.27 3.40 31.48
CA LEU A 85 8.64 3.80 31.12
C LEU A 85 9.46 2.62 30.55
N ARG A 86 10.18 2.83 29.43
CA ARG A 86 11.13 1.83 28.88
C ARG A 86 12.29 1.57 29.85
N MET A 87 12.52 0.30 30.15
CA MET A 87 13.55 -0.23 31.06
C MET A 87 14.92 -0.33 30.38
N THR A 88 15.45 0.81 29.91
CA THR A 88 16.82 0.89 29.33
C THR A 88 17.88 0.70 30.41
N ASP A 89 19.06 0.20 30.04
CA ASP A 89 20.11 -0.11 31.03
C ASP A 89 20.65 1.15 31.75
N GLU A 90 20.74 2.28 31.06
CA GLU A 90 21.03 3.59 31.68
C GLU A 90 20.05 3.92 32.81
N ARG A 91 18.75 3.68 32.60
CA ARG A 91 17.70 3.88 33.62
C ARG A 91 17.81 2.89 34.77
N LYS A 92 18.19 1.63 34.52
CA LYS A 92 18.42 0.63 35.59
C LYS A 92 19.58 1.00 36.52
N HIS A 93 20.52 1.84 36.06
CA HIS A 93 21.57 2.37 36.94
C HIS A 93 21.04 3.49 37.87
N ALA A 94 19.99 4.21 37.48
CA ALA A 94 19.41 5.33 38.23
C ALA A 94 18.16 4.97 39.05
N PHE A 95 17.35 4.01 38.60
CA PHE A 95 16.05 3.63 39.17
C PHE A 95 15.97 2.12 39.44
N ASP A 96 15.12 1.76 40.40
CA ASP A 96 14.58 0.41 40.46
C ASP A 96 13.32 0.36 39.56
N PHE A 97 13.03 -0.79 38.96
CA PHE A 97 11.81 -1.01 38.16
C PHE A 97 11.01 -2.16 38.75
N ALA A 98 9.69 -2.02 38.78
CA ALA A 98 8.80 -3.12 39.08
C ALA A 98 8.70 -4.10 37.89
N TYR A 99 8.11 -5.26 38.13
CA TYR A 99 7.85 -6.31 37.13
C TYR A 99 7.25 -5.73 35.84
N PRO A 100 7.77 -6.09 34.64
CA PRO A 100 7.33 -5.47 33.39
C PRO A 100 5.83 -5.64 33.12
N LEU A 101 5.21 -4.53 32.72
CA LEU A 101 3.81 -4.48 32.27
C LEU A 101 3.68 -5.03 30.84
N ALA A 102 4.71 -4.82 30.01
CA ALA A 102 4.79 -5.35 28.65
C ALA A 102 6.21 -5.84 28.33
N PHE A 103 6.30 -7.12 27.95
CA PHE A 103 7.53 -7.78 27.50
C PHE A 103 7.75 -7.66 25.99
N THR A 104 6.64 -7.61 25.24
CA THR A 104 6.59 -7.68 23.77
C THR A 104 6.40 -6.30 23.15
N VAL A 105 7.37 -5.41 23.39
CA VAL A 105 7.44 -4.08 22.76
C VAL A 105 8.24 -4.18 21.46
N LYS A 106 7.78 -3.52 20.40
CA LYS A 106 8.41 -3.45 19.07
C LYS A 106 8.55 -2.02 18.59
N GLN A 107 9.56 -1.77 17.76
CA GLN A 107 9.72 -0.50 17.05
C GLN A 107 8.72 -0.47 15.90
N VAL A 108 8.06 0.67 15.71
CA VAL A 108 7.00 0.84 14.72
C VAL A 108 7.24 2.14 13.96
N TYR A 109 7.29 2.02 12.63
CA TYR A 109 7.44 3.13 11.70
C TYR A 109 6.05 3.60 11.28
N ILE A 110 5.73 4.86 11.53
CA ILE A 110 4.46 5.48 11.10
C ILE A 110 4.75 6.31 9.86
N ILE A 111 4.03 6.04 8.77
CA ILE A 111 4.20 6.70 7.46
C ILE A 111 2.85 7.14 6.88
N LYS A 112 2.81 8.32 6.24
CA LYS A 112 1.66 8.76 5.42
C LYS A 112 1.82 8.26 3.97
N ASN A 113 0.73 7.78 3.39
CA ASN A 113 0.63 7.17 2.06
C ASN A 113 0.74 8.19 0.91
N THR A 114 1.91 8.81 0.79
CA THR A 114 2.26 9.72 -0.30
C THR A 114 2.60 8.99 -1.62
N LEU A 115 2.10 7.75 -1.81
CA LEU A 115 2.24 7.00 -3.06
C LEU A 115 1.00 7.12 -3.96
N ILE A 116 -0.15 7.55 -3.41
CA ILE A 116 -1.39 7.79 -4.17
C ILE A 116 -1.40 9.19 -4.82
N GLU A 117 -0.61 10.15 -4.32
CA GLU A 117 -0.61 11.54 -4.81
C GLU A 117 0.00 11.73 -6.22
N GLY A 118 -0.83 11.53 -7.25
CA GLY A 118 -1.01 12.54 -8.30
C GLY A 118 0.05 12.67 -9.40
N SER A 119 0.90 11.67 -9.65
CA SER A 119 1.94 11.76 -10.71
C SER A 119 1.80 10.78 -11.89
N ASP A 120 0.94 9.75 -11.80
CA ASP A 120 0.86 8.67 -12.81
C ASP A 120 -0.52 8.53 -13.49
N GLU A 121 -1.52 9.34 -13.15
CA GLU A 121 -2.87 9.31 -13.76
C GLU A 121 -2.84 9.43 -15.28
N GLN A 122 -1.99 10.30 -15.82
CA GLN A 122 -1.81 10.47 -17.28
C GLN A 122 -1.04 9.31 -17.95
N ARG A 123 -0.37 8.46 -17.15
CA ARG A 123 0.42 7.31 -17.62
C ARG A 123 -0.31 5.98 -17.45
N PHE A 124 -1.41 5.96 -16.70
CA PHE A 124 -2.36 4.86 -16.58
C PHE A 124 -2.60 4.13 -17.90
N ILE A 125 -2.88 4.87 -18.98
CA ILE A 125 -3.18 4.31 -20.32
C ILE A 125 -2.00 3.49 -20.89
N LEU A 126 -0.76 3.86 -20.56
CA LEU A 126 0.44 3.14 -21.01
C LEU A 126 0.86 2.01 -20.05
N LYS A 127 0.26 1.91 -18.85
CA LYS A 127 0.65 0.97 -17.80
C LYS A 127 0.40 -0.54 -18.10
N PRO A 128 -0.62 -0.97 -18.88
CA PRO A 128 -0.85 -2.39 -19.16
C PRO A 128 0.30 -3.10 -19.90
N PHE A 129 1.10 -2.37 -20.67
CA PHE A 129 2.26 -2.90 -21.38
C PHE A 129 3.56 -2.25 -20.86
N SER A 130 4.56 -3.07 -20.58
CA SER A 130 5.92 -2.60 -20.28
C SER A 130 6.44 -1.65 -21.37
N THR A 131 7.27 -0.68 -21.00
CA THR A 131 7.96 0.21 -21.96
C THR A 131 8.73 -0.56 -23.04
N THR A 132 9.24 -1.76 -22.72
CA THR A 132 9.87 -2.67 -23.68
C THR A 132 8.89 -3.22 -24.72
N VAL A 133 7.64 -3.52 -24.32
CA VAL A 133 6.59 -4.01 -25.22
C VAL A 133 6.11 -2.89 -26.12
N TRP A 134 5.90 -1.68 -25.59
CA TRP A 134 5.61 -0.50 -26.41
C TRP A 134 6.71 -0.21 -27.45
N PHE A 135 7.99 -0.36 -27.09
CA PHE A 135 9.09 -0.17 -28.04
C PHE A 135 9.09 -1.23 -29.16
N VAL A 136 8.87 -2.50 -28.83
CA VAL A 136 8.73 -3.58 -29.83
C VAL A 136 7.52 -3.34 -30.73
N LEU A 137 6.38 -2.94 -30.15
CA LEU A 137 5.15 -2.65 -30.88
C LEU A 137 5.35 -1.48 -31.87
N LEU A 138 6.02 -0.40 -31.46
CA LEU A 138 6.40 0.70 -32.37
C LEU A 138 7.32 0.25 -33.51
N VAL A 139 8.29 -0.64 -33.25
CA VAL A 139 9.17 -1.21 -34.29
C VAL A 139 8.39 -2.09 -35.26
N VAL A 140 7.45 -2.91 -34.78
CA VAL A 140 6.57 -3.73 -35.63
C VAL A 140 5.67 -2.84 -36.49
N ILE A 141 5.02 -1.83 -35.90
CA ILE A 141 4.21 -0.84 -36.64
C ILE A 141 5.05 -0.18 -37.74
N PHE A 142 6.25 0.31 -37.42
CA PHE A 142 7.12 0.96 -38.39
C PHE A 142 7.55 0.01 -39.52
N GLY A 143 7.82 -1.26 -39.21
CA GLY A 143 8.07 -2.30 -40.22
C GLY A 143 6.88 -2.51 -41.17
N VAL A 144 5.66 -2.54 -40.64
CA VAL A 144 4.43 -2.69 -41.44
C VAL A 144 4.15 -1.43 -42.29
N VAL A 145 4.40 -0.22 -41.76
CA VAL A 145 4.34 1.04 -42.51
C VAL A 145 5.31 1.01 -43.70
N LEU A 146 6.57 0.61 -43.46
CA LEU A 146 7.57 0.48 -44.52
C LEU A 146 7.18 -0.58 -45.55
N PHE A 147 6.57 -1.69 -45.13
CA PHE A 147 6.09 -2.74 -46.03
C PHE A 147 4.99 -2.23 -46.96
N PHE A 148 3.93 -1.60 -46.45
CA PHE A 148 2.88 -1.04 -47.30
C PHE A 148 3.36 0.10 -48.20
N ALA A 149 4.32 0.91 -47.73
CA ALA A 149 4.98 1.91 -48.57
C ALA A 149 5.81 1.26 -49.71
N ALA A 150 6.51 0.15 -49.44
CA ALA A 150 7.26 -0.59 -50.45
C ALA A 150 6.34 -1.25 -51.49
N VAL A 151 5.22 -1.85 -51.07
CA VAL A 151 4.20 -2.37 -51.99
C VAL A 151 3.65 -1.26 -52.89
N ARG A 152 3.26 -0.11 -52.33
CA ARG A 152 2.77 1.02 -53.14
C ARG A 152 3.85 1.62 -54.06
N LEU A 153 5.13 1.56 -53.69
CA LEU A 153 6.26 1.91 -54.58
C LEU A 153 6.44 0.92 -55.75
N THR A 154 6.12 -0.36 -55.58
CA THR A 154 6.21 -1.33 -56.70
C THR A 154 5.09 -1.18 -57.74
N PHE A 155 3.96 -0.57 -57.39
CA PHE A 155 2.81 -0.42 -58.29
C PHE A 155 2.57 1.02 -58.78
N ALA A 156 3.07 2.04 -58.10
CA ALA A 156 2.92 3.44 -58.52
C ALA A 156 4.25 4.21 -58.47
N ALA A 157 4.59 4.88 -59.58
CA ALA A 157 5.80 5.71 -59.74
C ALA A 157 5.73 7.06 -58.99
N ASN A 158 5.19 7.04 -57.77
CA ASN A 158 5.03 8.20 -56.90
C ASN A 158 6.29 8.42 -56.05
N ALA A 159 6.53 9.68 -55.66
CA ALA A 159 7.66 10.01 -54.78
C ALA A 159 7.59 9.23 -53.46
N ILE A 160 8.75 8.78 -52.96
CA ILE A 160 8.88 7.93 -51.75
C ILE A 160 8.14 8.54 -50.53
N ILE A 161 8.17 9.87 -50.39
CA ILE A 161 7.45 10.59 -49.32
C ILE A 161 5.93 10.39 -49.41
N HIS A 162 5.35 10.35 -50.61
CA HIS A 162 3.93 10.06 -50.81
C HIS A 162 3.61 8.60 -50.50
N ALA A 163 4.46 7.65 -50.91
CA ALA A 163 4.28 6.24 -50.59
C ALA A 163 4.36 5.98 -49.07
N LEU A 164 5.31 6.59 -48.37
CA LEU A 164 5.43 6.51 -46.90
C LEU A 164 4.20 7.11 -46.19
N LYS A 165 3.76 8.31 -46.59
CA LYS A 165 2.52 8.91 -46.05
C LYS A 165 1.28 8.03 -46.30
N SER A 166 1.17 7.47 -47.51
CA SER A 166 0.03 6.65 -47.93
C SER A 166 0.01 5.28 -47.23
N GLY A 167 1.18 4.65 -47.03
CA GLY A 167 1.32 3.43 -46.22
C GLY A 167 1.06 3.67 -44.74
N ALA A 168 1.58 4.77 -44.18
CA ALA A 168 1.31 5.15 -42.79
C ALA A 168 -0.18 5.41 -42.53
N TRP A 169 -0.84 6.19 -43.39
CA TRP A 169 -2.29 6.40 -43.33
C TRP A 169 -3.05 5.07 -43.35
N PHE A 170 -2.74 4.20 -44.30
CA PHE A 170 -3.39 2.90 -44.44
C PHE A 170 -3.20 1.99 -43.22
N THR A 171 -2.02 2.00 -42.57
CA THR A 171 -1.84 1.26 -41.31
C THR A 171 -2.68 1.81 -40.16
N VAL A 172 -2.78 3.14 -40.03
CA VAL A 172 -3.59 3.78 -38.98
C VAL A 172 -5.08 3.53 -39.21
N GLN A 173 -5.52 3.55 -40.46
CA GLN A 173 -6.89 3.24 -40.86
C GLN A 173 -7.28 1.80 -40.46
N ILE A 174 -6.42 0.82 -40.74
CA ILE A 174 -6.58 -0.57 -40.27
C ILE A 174 -6.58 -0.65 -38.74
N MET A 175 -5.67 0.06 -38.05
CA MET A 175 -5.57 0.03 -36.58
C MET A 175 -6.80 0.60 -35.87
N MET A 176 -7.50 1.53 -36.51
CA MET A 176 -8.72 2.17 -36.00
C MET A 176 -10.00 1.43 -36.44
N GLY A 177 -9.90 0.39 -37.28
CA GLY A 177 -11.06 -0.37 -37.75
C GLY A 177 -11.92 0.38 -38.77
N PHE A 178 -11.38 1.38 -39.45
CA PHE A 178 -12.09 2.08 -40.53
C PHE A 178 -12.00 1.26 -41.83
N GLU A 179 -13.16 0.85 -42.36
CA GLU A 179 -13.25 0.29 -43.71
C GLU A 179 -12.98 1.37 -44.77
N ASP A 180 -12.65 0.93 -45.99
CA ASP A 180 -12.25 1.78 -47.11
C ASP A 180 -12.92 1.24 -48.38
N GLU A 181 -13.88 1.98 -48.96
CA GLU A 181 -14.68 1.50 -50.11
C GLU A 181 -13.83 1.19 -51.36
N VAL A 182 -12.60 1.71 -51.43
CA VAL A 182 -11.73 1.64 -52.61
C VAL A 182 -10.99 0.29 -52.66
N ILE A 183 -11.75 -0.77 -52.98
CA ILE A 183 -11.22 -2.07 -53.38
C ILE A 183 -11.12 -2.14 -54.92
N GLU A 184 -10.28 -1.28 -55.51
CA GLU A 184 -9.73 -1.60 -56.83
C GLU A 184 -8.70 -2.74 -56.71
N ARG A 185 -8.62 -3.57 -57.76
CA ARG A 185 -8.04 -4.92 -57.75
C ARG A 185 -6.66 -5.00 -57.08
N ARG A 186 -6.61 -5.63 -55.90
CA ARG A 186 -5.37 -5.92 -55.18
C ARG A 186 -4.80 -7.28 -55.60
N HIS A 187 -3.54 -7.53 -55.28
CA HIS A 187 -2.92 -8.84 -55.51
C HIS A 187 -3.13 -9.75 -54.30
N LEU A 188 -3.36 -11.05 -54.53
CA LEU A 188 -3.73 -12.02 -53.49
C LEU A 188 -2.74 -12.13 -52.32
N GLY A 189 -1.46 -11.81 -52.54
CA GLY A 189 -0.45 -11.72 -51.48
C GLY A 189 -0.54 -10.44 -50.62
N GLU A 190 -1.04 -9.34 -51.17
CA GLU A 190 -1.32 -8.10 -50.43
C GLU A 190 -2.56 -8.28 -49.55
N GLU A 191 -3.63 -8.86 -50.10
CA GLU A 191 -4.86 -9.18 -49.37
C GLU A 191 -4.60 -10.11 -48.18
N LEU A 192 -3.81 -11.18 -48.38
CA LEU A 192 -3.45 -12.12 -47.31
C LEU A 192 -2.66 -11.44 -46.18
N LEU A 193 -1.75 -10.51 -46.50
CA LEU A 193 -0.96 -9.80 -45.51
C LEU A 193 -1.75 -8.71 -44.78
N ILE A 194 -2.70 -8.05 -45.46
CA ILE A 194 -3.69 -7.16 -44.83
C ILE A 194 -4.55 -7.96 -43.84
N LEU A 195 -5.07 -9.12 -44.25
CA LEU A 195 -5.88 -9.99 -43.40
C LEU A 195 -5.08 -10.48 -42.16
N ILE A 196 -3.83 -10.90 -42.35
CA ILE A 196 -2.94 -11.28 -41.23
C ILE A 196 -2.71 -10.09 -40.29
N TRP A 197 -2.50 -8.88 -40.81
CA TRP A 197 -2.28 -7.70 -39.98
C TRP A 197 -3.54 -7.28 -39.20
N ILE A 198 -4.73 -7.34 -39.83
CA ILE A 198 -6.02 -7.12 -39.15
C ILE A 198 -6.18 -8.12 -38.01
N VAL A 199 -5.99 -9.42 -38.26
CA VAL A 199 -6.14 -10.47 -37.23
C VAL A 199 -5.12 -10.30 -36.10
N VAL A 200 -3.85 -9.97 -36.39
CA VAL A 200 -2.84 -9.73 -35.36
C VAL A 200 -3.15 -8.45 -34.54
N TRP A 201 -3.64 -7.39 -35.18
CA TRP A 201 -3.96 -6.16 -34.46
C TRP A 201 -5.23 -6.31 -33.59
N GLU A 202 -6.33 -6.77 -34.18
CA GLU A 202 -7.62 -6.92 -33.51
C GLU A 202 -7.60 -8.05 -32.47
N ARG A 203 -7.17 -9.26 -32.84
CA ARG A 203 -7.34 -10.49 -32.04
C ARG A 203 -6.16 -10.87 -31.16
N LEU A 204 -5.02 -10.19 -31.30
CA LEU A 204 -3.88 -10.40 -30.41
C LEU A 204 -3.53 -9.12 -29.65
N ILE A 205 -3.26 -8.01 -30.34
CA ILE A 205 -2.76 -6.79 -29.69
C ILE A 205 -3.88 -6.08 -28.90
N LEU A 206 -5.05 -5.83 -29.49
CA LEU A 206 -6.15 -5.15 -28.82
C LEU A 206 -6.81 -6.02 -27.73
N GLU A 207 -7.07 -7.30 -27.99
CA GLU A 207 -7.63 -8.21 -26.96
C GLU A 207 -6.68 -8.37 -25.75
N LEU A 208 -5.36 -8.50 -25.94
CA LEU A 208 -4.40 -8.54 -24.82
C LEU A 208 -4.34 -7.20 -24.06
N TYR A 209 -4.32 -6.06 -24.76
CA TYR A 209 -4.32 -4.74 -24.12
C TYR A 209 -5.59 -4.53 -23.28
N GLN A 210 -6.76 -4.92 -23.80
CA GLN A 210 -8.03 -4.86 -23.08
C GLN A 210 -8.05 -5.80 -21.88
N SER A 211 -7.49 -7.01 -21.99
CA SER A 211 -7.36 -7.97 -20.89
C SER A 211 -6.52 -7.41 -19.73
N GLU A 212 -5.30 -6.96 -20.01
CA GLU A 212 -4.39 -6.39 -18.98
C GLU A 212 -4.95 -5.08 -18.40
N MET A 213 -5.55 -4.21 -19.23
CA MET A 213 -6.23 -3.00 -18.76
C MET A 213 -7.43 -3.32 -17.85
N THR A 214 -8.20 -4.37 -18.15
CA THR A 214 -9.33 -4.81 -17.31
C THR A 214 -8.82 -5.41 -15.99
N GLY A 215 -7.73 -6.17 -16.01
CA GLY A 215 -7.05 -6.63 -14.81
C GLY A 215 -6.59 -5.45 -13.93
N PHE A 216 -6.01 -4.42 -14.54
CA PHE A 216 -5.56 -3.22 -13.85
C PHE A 216 -6.71 -2.33 -13.33
N LEU A 217 -7.86 -2.29 -14.02
CA LEU A 217 -9.06 -1.59 -13.56
C LEU A 217 -9.82 -2.33 -12.45
N THR A 218 -9.72 -3.65 -12.37
CA THR A 218 -10.45 -4.48 -11.38
C THR A 218 -9.65 -4.77 -10.11
N ILE A 219 -8.33 -4.60 -10.14
CA ILE A 219 -7.43 -4.76 -8.99
C ILE A 219 -6.70 -3.43 -8.76
N PRO A 220 -7.05 -2.63 -7.74
CA PRO A 220 -6.25 -1.45 -7.39
C PRO A 220 -4.80 -1.87 -7.06
N ASP A 221 -3.82 -1.04 -7.45
CA ASP A 221 -2.38 -1.29 -7.23
C ASP A 221 -2.13 -1.84 -5.82
N SER A 222 -1.62 -3.07 -5.74
CA SER A 222 -1.30 -3.70 -4.46
C SER A 222 -0.18 -2.90 -3.77
N PHE A 223 -0.53 -2.18 -2.71
CA PHE A 223 0.35 -1.21 -2.03
C PHE A 223 1.74 -1.79 -1.73
N ILE A 224 2.74 -1.34 -2.51
CA ILE A 224 4.13 -1.74 -2.35
C ILE A 224 4.72 -0.95 -1.19
N LEU A 225 4.78 -1.60 -0.02
CA LEU A 225 5.44 -1.09 1.18
C LEU A 225 6.85 -0.57 0.85
N PRO A 226 7.18 0.70 1.15
CA PRO A 226 8.48 1.28 0.76
C PRO A 226 9.65 0.65 1.52
N PHE A 227 9.39 0.02 2.65
CA PHE A 227 10.28 -0.82 3.45
C PHE A 227 9.44 -1.64 4.43
N GLN A 228 10.05 -2.67 5.05
CA GLN A 228 9.44 -3.48 6.11
C GLN A 228 10.36 -3.66 7.33
N ASN A 229 11.68 -3.68 7.11
CA ASN A 229 12.71 -3.91 8.13
C ASN A 229 13.62 -2.68 8.31
N PHE A 230 14.35 -2.64 9.42
CA PHE A 230 15.37 -1.64 9.76
C PHE A 230 16.34 -1.30 8.61
N ASP A 231 16.90 -2.30 7.92
CA ASP A 231 17.83 -2.07 6.80
C ASP A 231 17.15 -1.31 5.63
N GLY A 232 15.87 -1.61 5.39
CA GLY A 232 15.06 -0.91 4.41
C GLY A 232 14.83 0.55 4.81
N PHE A 233 14.41 0.78 6.06
CA PHE A 233 14.26 2.12 6.66
C PHE A 233 15.56 2.93 6.55
N LEU A 234 16.70 2.35 6.92
CA LEU A 234 18.02 2.99 6.85
C LEU A 234 18.42 3.34 5.40
N SER A 235 18.13 2.46 4.44
CA SER A 235 18.36 2.74 3.01
C SER A 235 17.51 3.89 2.48
N GLN A 236 16.28 4.02 2.97
CA GLN A 236 15.35 5.08 2.58
C GLN A 236 15.81 6.44 3.11
N LEU A 237 16.19 6.53 4.39
CA LEU A 237 16.79 7.73 4.99
C LEU A 237 18.08 8.15 4.27
N ARG A 238 19.02 7.22 4.05
CA ARG A 238 20.28 7.50 3.32
C ARG A 238 20.04 8.02 1.89
N SER A 239 18.96 7.57 1.24
CA SER A 239 18.57 8.03 -0.09
C SER A 239 17.83 9.38 -0.12
N GLY A 240 17.57 10.02 1.03
CA GLY A 240 16.83 11.28 1.14
C GLY A 240 15.35 11.21 0.74
N ARG A 241 14.83 10.01 0.38
CA ARG A 241 13.43 9.79 -0.04
C ARG A 241 12.43 9.92 1.10
N PHE A 242 12.90 9.81 2.34
CA PHE A 242 12.14 10.06 3.56
C PHE A 242 13.00 10.85 4.56
N ARG A 243 12.37 11.73 5.34
CA ARG A 243 13.00 12.38 6.51
C ARG A 243 12.42 11.80 7.80
N MET A 244 13.19 11.84 8.89
CA MET A 244 12.68 11.39 10.19
C MET A 244 11.91 12.52 10.89
N LEU A 245 10.70 12.25 11.37
CA LEU A 245 10.01 13.08 12.36
C LEU A 245 10.41 12.62 13.76
N ASN A 246 10.65 13.57 14.67
CA ASN A 246 11.11 13.31 16.01
C ASN A 246 10.37 14.20 17.02
N PRO A 247 9.61 13.65 17.99
CA PRO A 247 8.87 14.47 18.95
C PRO A 247 9.76 15.21 19.96
N GLN A 248 11.04 14.82 20.10
CA GLN A 248 12.01 15.49 20.98
C GLN A 248 13.40 15.55 20.33
N THR A 249 14.13 16.66 20.54
CA THR A 249 15.48 16.87 20.01
C THR A 249 16.47 15.82 20.54
N GLY A 250 17.17 15.12 19.64
CA GLY A 250 18.26 14.20 19.98
C GLY A 250 17.86 12.74 20.28
N ARG A 251 16.57 12.39 20.22
CA ARG A 251 16.12 10.98 20.31
C ARG A 251 16.54 10.20 19.05
N VAL A 252 17.29 9.11 19.23
CA VAL A 252 17.73 8.21 18.15
C VAL A 252 16.83 6.95 18.13
N PRO A 253 16.49 6.39 16.95
CA PRO A 253 15.86 5.06 16.84
C PRO A 253 16.70 3.95 17.49
N GLU A 254 16.05 2.85 17.86
CA GLU A 254 16.76 1.65 18.32
C GLU A 254 17.24 0.82 17.12
N CYS A 255 18.49 0.38 17.16
CA CYS A 255 19.07 -0.54 16.17
C CYS A 255 18.94 -2.00 16.60
N PRO A 256 18.97 -2.97 15.67
CA PRO A 256 19.15 -4.39 15.99
C PRO A 256 20.44 -4.64 16.76
N LEU A 257 20.44 -5.63 17.67
CA LEU A 257 21.61 -6.02 18.49
C LEU A 257 22.83 -6.50 17.65
N THR A 258 22.62 -6.82 16.37
CA THR A 258 23.66 -7.18 15.40
C THR A 258 24.35 -5.98 14.74
N PHE A 259 23.85 -4.75 14.96
CA PHE A 259 24.27 -3.55 14.25
C PHE A 259 25.23 -2.69 15.10
N GLY A 260 26.51 -2.65 14.71
CA GLY A 260 27.53 -1.83 15.38
C GLY A 260 27.32 -0.32 15.16
N ASN A 261 27.76 0.48 16.14
CA ASN A 261 27.86 1.95 16.07
C ASN A 261 26.60 2.71 15.58
N CYS A 262 25.42 2.25 16.01
CA CYS A 262 24.11 2.86 15.75
C CYS A 262 24.10 4.41 15.80
N ALA A 263 24.67 5.00 16.85
CA ALA A 263 24.69 6.44 17.06
C ALA A 263 25.55 7.20 16.03
N GLU A 264 26.66 6.62 15.56
CA GLU A 264 27.51 7.27 14.54
C GLU A 264 26.79 7.35 13.19
N VAL A 265 26.12 6.26 12.79
CA VAL A 265 25.36 6.17 11.54
C VAL A 265 24.17 7.14 11.55
N PHE A 266 23.44 7.25 12.66
CA PHE A 266 22.36 8.24 12.75
C PHE A 266 22.88 9.68 12.81
N ASN A 267 24.03 9.94 13.44
CA ASN A 267 24.65 11.27 13.40
C ASN A 267 25.11 11.68 11.99
N GLU A 268 25.70 10.77 11.21
CA GLU A 268 26.01 10.95 9.78
C GLU A 268 24.75 11.35 8.98
N ILE A 269 23.66 10.62 9.19
CA ILE A 269 22.38 10.86 8.51
C ILE A 269 21.77 12.20 8.94
N TYR A 270 21.76 12.55 10.22
CA TYR A 270 21.17 13.82 10.70
C TYR A 270 22.00 15.07 10.34
N GLN A 271 23.32 14.92 10.12
CA GLN A 271 24.13 16.00 9.53
C GLN A 271 23.80 16.24 8.06
N THR A 272 23.41 15.19 7.32
CA THR A 272 23.07 15.25 5.90
C THR A 272 21.61 15.68 5.68
N TYR A 273 20.69 15.13 6.48
CA TYR A 273 19.25 15.35 6.43
C TYR A 273 18.72 15.59 7.86
N GLN A 274 18.59 16.85 8.26
CA GLN A 274 18.14 17.20 9.61
C GLN A 274 16.73 16.64 9.90
N PRO A 275 16.51 16.01 11.06
CA PRO A 275 15.19 15.50 11.44
C PRO A 275 14.23 16.65 11.73
N MET A 276 12.95 16.46 11.38
CA MET A 276 11.90 17.40 11.77
C MET A 276 11.57 17.24 13.25
N VAL A 277 11.32 18.35 13.95
CA VAL A 277 10.93 18.36 15.36
C VAL A 277 9.47 18.77 15.48
N GLY A 278 8.65 17.90 16.07
CA GLY A 278 7.23 18.14 16.32
C GLY A 278 6.51 16.86 16.75
N PRO A 279 5.38 16.95 17.48
CA PRO A 279 4.60 15.78 17.90
C PRO A 279 4.09 14.98 16.71
N ASP A 280 3.98 13.65 16.89
CA ASP A 280 3.71 12.70 15.80
C ASP A 280 2.30 12.86 15.18
N SER A 281 1.36 13.55 15.84
CA SER A 281 0.07 13.93 15.25
C SER A 281 0.18 14.93 14.08
N ILE A 282 1.33 15.59 13.91
CA ILE A 282 1.57 16.55 12.81
C ILE A 282 1.86 15.83 11.47
N ILE A 283 2.16 14.52 11.46
CA ILE A 283 2.42 13.70 10.25
C ILE A 283 1.41 13.97 9.14
N ASP A 284 0.13 14.08 9.48
CA ASP A 284 -0.95 14.26 8.51
C ASP A 284 -0.86 15.58 7.72
N SER A 285 -0.40 16.64 8.40
CA SER A 285 -0.26 17.99 7.84
C SER A 285 1.05 18.23 7.07
N ILE A 286 2.01 17.31 7.16
CA ILE A 286 3.34 17.45 6.52
C ILE A 286 3.28 16.94 5.08
N LYS A 287 3.51 17.84 4.12
CA LYS A 287 3.60 17.52 2.68
C LYS A 287 4.89 16.81 2.26
N GLU A 288 5.89 16.77 3.13
CA GLU A 288 7.12 16.02 2.88
C GLU A 288 6.99 14.56 3.32
N LYS A 289 7.73 13.66 2.69
CA LYS A 289 7.72 12.23 3.05
C LYS A 289 8.43 12.01 4.38
N VAL A 290 7.66 11.95 5.47
CA VAL A 290 8.16 11.73 6.83
C VAL A 290 7.92 10.29 7.31
N VAL A 291 8.82 9.82 8.17
CA VAL A 291 8.66 8.61 9.00
C VAL A 291 8.81 9.02 10.46
N ALA A 292 7.80 8.76 11.28
CA ALA A 292 7.93 8.83 12.73
C ALA A 292 8.28 7.44 13.30
N VAL A 293 9.08 7.39 14.37
CA VAL A 293 9.54 6.15 14.99
C VAL A 293 9.00 6.03 16.41
N GLN A 294 7.94 5.24 16.58
CA GLN A 294 7.32 4.96 17.88
C GLN A 294 7.64 3.53 18.37
N TRP A 295 7.20 3.24 19.59
CA TRP A 295 7.28 1.90 20.20
C TRP A 295 5.89 1.48 20.66
N TYR A 296 5.40 0.33 20.19
CA TYR A 296 4.10 -0.21 20.58
C TYR A 296 4.24 -1.66 21.04
N THR A 297 3.26 -2.15 21.81
CA THR A 297 3.15 -3.58 22.11
C THR A 297 2.67 -4.35 20.88
N ILE A 298 3.02 -5.62 20.77
CA ILE A 298 2.50 -6.52 19.72
C ILE A 298 0.96 -6.57 19.77
N ASP A 299 0.34 -6.46 20.95
CA ASP A 299 -1.12 -6.34 21.10
C ASP A 299 -1.73 -5.11 20.41
N ARG A 300 -1.00 -3.99 20.32
CA ARG A 300 -1.48 -2.76 19.67
C ARG A 300 -1.23 -2.81 18.15
N VAL A 301 -0.17 -3.46 17.69
CA VAL A 301 0.12 -3.70 16.26
C VAL A 301 0.25 -5.21 16.01
N PRO A 302 -0.87 -5.95 15.84
CA PRO A 302 -0.86 -7.42 15.79
C PRO A 302 -0.26 -7.99 14.51
N GLN A 303 -0.29 -7.25 13.40
CA GLN A 303 0.28 -7.65 12.11
C GLN A 303 1.60 -6.92 11.83
N ALA A 304 2.33 -7.31 10.77
CA ALA A 304 3.52 -6.58 10.33
C ALA A 304 3.17 -5.16 9.79
N VAL A 305 1.94 -4.97 9.32
CA VAL A 305 1.40 -3.68 8.89
C VAL A 305 -0.04 -3.54 9.38
N SER A 306 -0.36 -2.41 10.00
CA SER A 306 -1.69 -2.04 10.46
C SER A 306 -2.02 -0.61 10.02
N LEU A 307 -3.32 -0.29 9.94
CA LEU A 307 -3.76 1.09 9.72
C LEU A 307 -3.62 1.89 11.02
N TRP A 308 -2.92 3.01 10.98
CA TRP A 308 -2.71 3.87 12.13
C TRP A 308 -3.93 4.78 12.31
N LEU A 309 -4.79 4.41 13.25
CA LEU A 309 -5.99 5.16 13.61
C LEU A 309 -5.80 5.84 14.98
N GLU A 310 -5.38 7.10 14.99
CA GLU A 310 -5.92 7.98 16.02
C GLU A 310 -7.39 8.29 15.70
N ILE A 311 -8.16 8.70 16.70
CA ILE A 311 -9.64 8.76 16.63
C ILE A 311 -10.17 9.77 15.57
N TRP A 312 -9.27 10.54 14.96
CA TRP A 312 -9.55 11.59 13.98
C TRP A 312 -8.58 11.60 12.77
N SER A 313 -7.75 10.57 12.57
CA SER A 313 -6.75 10.54 11.48
C SER A 313 -7.26 9.88 10.20
N ASP A 314 -6.80 10.38 9.04
CA ASP A 314 -7.10 9.80 7.73
C ASP A 314 -6.62 8.34 7.61
N ILE A 315 -7.32 7.57 6.77
CA ILE A 315 -7.09 6.12 6.54
C ILE A 315 -5.71 5.86 5.88
N ASP A 316 -5.09 6.90 5.31
CA ASP A 316 -3.82 6.85 4.59
C ASP A 316 -2.55 6.83 5.46
N ILE A 317 -2.65 6.62 6.79
CA ILE A 317 -1.48 6.48 7.67
C ILE A 317 -1.29 5.00 8.06
N PHE A 318 -0.09 4.47 7.80
CA PHE A 318 0.26 3.08 8.08
C PHE A 318 1.29 2.96 9.22
N ALA A 319 1.07 1.98 10.09
CA ALA A 319 1.99 1.55 11.13
C ALA A 319 2.67 0.23 10.73
N ILE A 320 3.98 0.27 10.46
CA ILE A 320 4.80 -0.88 10.06
C ILE A 320 5.60 -1.36 11.26
N ARG A 321 5.42 -2.62 11.69
CA ARG A 321 6.10 -3.21 12.85
C ARG A 321 7.42 -3.84 12.46
N ASP A 322 8.51 -3.39 13.10
CA ASP A 322 9.83 -4.01 12.95
C ASP A 322 9.97 -5.20 13.90
N ASP A 323 9.96 -6.42 13.35
CA ASP A 323 10.17 -7.63 14.13
C ASP A 323 11.65 -7.99 14.35
N GLN A 324 12.60 -7.31 13.69
CA GLN A 324 14.03 -7.55 13.85
C GLN A 324 14.63 -6.75 15.02
N VAL A 325 14.14 -5.53 15.26
CA VAL A 325 14.54 -4.73 16.43
C VAL A 325 13.95 -5.34 17.71
N GLN A 326 14.77 -5.44 18.76
CA GLN A 326 14.34 -5.80 20.12
C GLN A 326 14.28 -4.54 20.97
N VAL A 327 13.09 -4.15 21.40
CA VAL A 327 12.89 -2.95 22.23
C VAL A 327 12.89 -3.32 23.72
N ALA A 328 13.47 -2.46 24.54
CA ALA A 328 13.47 -2.65 25.99
C ALA A 328 12.04 -2.75 26.56
N PRO A 329 11.75 -3.69 27.48
CA PRO A 329 10.43 -3.86 28.07
C PRO A 329 10.01 -2.63 28.90
N VAL A 330 8.73 -2.54 29.22
CA VAL A 330 8.12 -1.35 29.82
C VAL A 330 7.46 -1.67 31.15
N GLY A 331 7.68 -0.82 32.16
CA GLY A 331 7.14 -0.99 33.52
C GLY A 331 7.09 0.32 34.32
N PHE A 332 6.62 0.23 35.56
CA PHE A 332 6.65 1.35 36.52
C PHE A 332 8.06 1.51 37.11
N ALA A 333 8.51 2.76 37.25
CA ALA A 333 9.83 3.08 37.83
C ALA A 333 9.70 3.60 39.26
N PHE A 334 10.65 3.23 40.12
CA PHE A 334 10.72 3.57 41.53
C PHE A 334 12.06 4.20 41.88
N ARG A 335 12.10 5.01 42.94
CA ARG A 335 13.37 5.55 43.44
C ARG A 335 14.29 4.41 43.88
N LYS A 336 15.58 4.52 43.57
CA LYS A 336 16.55 3.45 43.83
C LYS A 336 16.63 3.09 45.33
N GLY A 337 16.63 1.81 45.64
CA GLY A 337 16.53 1.28 47.00
C GLY A 337 15.11 1.27 47.56
N PHE A 338 14.07 1.09 46.73
CA PHE A 338 12.69 1.10 47.21
C PHE A 338 12.33 -0.19 47.98
N GLY A 339 12.44 -0.15 49.31
CA GLY A 339 12.34 -1.33 50.19
C GLY A 339 11.02 -2.13 50.17
N ARG A 340 10.00 -1.71 49.42
CA ARG A 340 8.73 -2.45 49.23
C ARG A 340 8.49 -2.90 47.78
N LEU A 341 9.51 -2.86 46.91
CA LEU A 341 9.38 -3.21 45.49
C LEU A 341 8.75 -4.61 45.28
N ARG A 342 9.13 -5.58 46.09
CA ARG A 342 8.57 -6.94 46.04
C ARG A 342 7.05 -7.00 46.28
N GLU A 343 6.51 -6.16 47.16
CA GLU A 343 5.05 -6.07 47.38
C GLU A 343 4.35 -5.55 46.11
N VAL A 344 5.00 -4.61 45.41
CA VAL A 344 4.54 -4.08 44.12
C VAL A 344 4.62 -5.16 43.04
N ASP A 345 5.73 -5.90 42.93
CA ASP A 345 5.89 -6.97 41.94
C ASP A 345 4.82 -8.04 42.09
N GLU A 346 4.63 -8.54 43.32
CA GLU A 346 3.61 -9.54 43.63
C GLU A 346 2.18 -9.00 43.37
N ALA A 347 1.94 -7.68 43.49
CA ALA A 347 0.67 -7.06 43.09
C ALA A 347 0.53 -6.91 41.57
N VAL A 348 1.54 -6.36 40.88
CA VAL A 348 1.57 -6.14 39.43
C VAL A 348 1.35 -7.46 38.69
N ILE A 349 2.06 -8.53 39.05
CA ILE A 349 1.90 -9.86 38.44
C ILE A 349 0.45 -10.36 38.54
N ARG A 350 -0.23 -10.15 39.69
CA ARG A 350 -1.65 -10.51 39.87
C ARG A 350 -2.60 -9.65 39.05
N MET A 351 -2.18 -8.45 38.62
CA MET A 351 -3.01 -7.48 37.91
C MET A 351 -2.67 -7.29 36.42
N LEU A 352 -1.65 -7.96 35.88
CA LEU A 352 -1.36 -7.94 34.43
C LEU A 352 -2.62 -8.19 33.56
N PRO A 353 -3.49 -9.19 33.85
CA PRO A 353 -4.71 -9.42 33.08
C PRO A 353 -5.81 -8.37 33.31
N ALA A 354 -5.64 -7.45 34.26
CA ALA A 354 -6.49 -6.27 34.44
C ALA A 354 -5.91 -5.07 33.67
N PHE A 355 -4.61 -4.80 33.80
CA PHE A 355 -3.88 -3.79 33.03
C PHE A 355 -4.03 -4.00 31.52
N GLU A 356 -3.91 -5.24 31.01
CA GLU A 356 -4.18 -5.56 29.59
C GLU A 356 -5.59 -5.13 29.14
N ARG A 357 -6.62 -5.35 29.99
CA ARG A 357 -8.01 -4.95 29.72
C ARG A 357 -8.26 -3.45 29.84
N ILE A 358 -7.53 -2.75 30.71
CA ILE A 358 -7.56 -1.28 30.80
C ILE A 358 -6.87 -0.71 29.54
N SER A 359 -5.68 -1.23 29.22
CA SER A 359 -4.91 -0.89 28.01
C SER A 359 -5.74 -1.04 26.74
N ARG A 360 -6.42 -2.17 26.52
CA ARG A 360 -7.27 -2.39 25.34
C ARG A 360 -8.52 -1.50 25.29
N ARG A 361 -8.92 -0.86 26.41
CA ARG A 361 -10.04 0.10 26.48
C ARG A 361 -9.63 1.51 26.02
N TYR A 362 -8.41 1.93 26.34
CA TYR A 362 -7.85 3.25 25.98
C TYR A 362 -6.89 3.19 24.77
N SER A 363 -6.54 2.01 24.30
CA SER A 363 -5.70 1.77 23.13
C SER A 363 -6.11 0.44 22.49
N PRO A 364 -7.18 0.43 21.69
CA PRO A 364 -7.58 -0.76 20.95
C PRO A 364 -6.47 -1.20 19.98
N PRO A 365 -6.44 -2.48 19.57
CA PRO A 365 -5.53 -2.95 18.53
C PRO A 365 -5.81 -2.20 17.22
N TYR A 366 -4.75 -1.74 16.55
CA TYR A 366 -4.87 -1.19 15.21
C TYR A 366 -5.35 -2.28 14.24
N PRO A 367 -6.35 -1.99 13.37
CA PRO A 367 -6.88 -3.00 12.47
C PRO A 367 -5.82 -3.44 11.46
N ALA A 368 -5.99 -4.67 10.99
CA ALA A 368 -5.20 -5.24 9.90
C ALA A 368 -5.19 -4.30 8.70
N ALA A 369 -4.01 -4.02 8.13
CA ALA A 369 -3.94 -3.43 6.80
C ALA A 369 -4.30 -4.53 5.78
N VAL A 370 -5.60 -4.66 5.48
CA VAL A 370 -6.11 -5.73 4.61
C VAL A 370 -5.75 -5.42 3.16
N LEU A 371 -4.56 -5.85 2.74
CA LEU A 371 -3.99 -5.69 1.39
C LEU A 371 -4.70 -6.54 0.30
N THR A 372 -5.97 -6.92 0.49
CA THR A 372 -6.76 -7.64 -0.52
C THR A 372 -7.63 -6.65 -1.31
N PRO A 373 -7.69 -6.75 -2.66
CA PRO A 373 -8.54 -5.85 -3.44
C PRO A 373 -10.03 -6.04 -3.09
N PRO A 374 -10.82 -4.97 -2.99
CA PRO A 374 -12.27 -5.07 -2.82
C PRO A 374 -12.90 -5.65 -4.10
N VAL A 375 -13.62 -6.77 -3.96
CA VAL A 375 -14.17 -7.54 -5.09
C VAL A 375 -15.40 -6.84 -5.69
N GLN A 376 -15.18 -5.94 -6.66
CA GLN A 376 -16.25 -5.24 -7.39
C GLN A 376 -16.80 -6.06 -8.57
N VAL A 377 -17.45 -7.19 -8.27
CA VAL A 377 -18.07 -8.07 -9.28
C VAL A 377 -19.23 -7.39 -10.03
N THR A 378 -19.90 -6.40 -9.45
CA THR A 378 -21.11 -5.76 -10.03
C THR A 378 -20.84 -4.92 -11.28
N ILE A 379 -19.73 -4.16 -11.30
CA ILE A 379 -19.48 -3.17 -12.37
C ILE A 379 -19.25 -3.85 -13.73
N VAL A 380 -18.54 -4.99 -13.74
CA VAL A 380 -18.20 -5.72 -14.97
C VAL A 380 -19.46 -6.20 -15.70
N THR A 381 -20.47 -6.67 -14.97
CA THR A 381 -21.76 -7.08 -15.56
C THR A 381 -22.58 -5.91 -16.11
N GLU A 382 -22.44 -4.72 -15.54
CA GLU A 382 -23.21 -3.54 -15.94
C GLU A 382 -22.59 -2.86 -17.17
N PHE A 383 -21.26 -2.78 -17.23
CA PHE A 383 -20.51 -2.31 -18.40
C PHE A 383 -20.73 -3.19 -19.63
N ALA A 384 -20.81 -4.52 -19.46
CA ALA A 384 -21.08 -5.45 -20.56
C ALA A 384 -22.46 -5.21 -21.21
N ASN A 385 -23.47 -4.87 -20.42
CA ASN A 385 -24.80 -4.54 -20.92
C ASN A 385 -24.82 -3.19 -21.66
N GLN A 386 -24.21 -2.14 -21.09
CA GLN A 386 -24.10 -0.84 -21.74
C GLN A 386 -23.33 -0.91 -23.08
N PHE A 387 -22.31 -1.77 -23.18
CA PHE A 387 -21.57 -1.99 -24.42
C PHE A 387 -22.44 -2.61 -25.53
N GLN A 388 -23.33 -3.56 -25.20
CA GLN A 388 -24.30 -4.07 -26.17
C GLN A 388 -25.31 -3.01 -26.61
N GLU A 389 -25.83 -2.21 -25.67
CA GLU A 389 -26.80 -1.16 -26.00
C GLU A 389 -26.19 -0.07 -26.90
N MET A 390 -24.95 0.35 -26.62
CA MET A 390 -24.22 1.30 -27.46
C MET A 390 -23.95 0.74 -28.87
N LYS A 391 -23.62 -0.56 -28.98
CA LYS A 391 -23.41 -1.23 -30.28
C LYS A 391 -24.69 -1.25 -31.12
N LEU A 392 -25.85 -1.45 -30.50
CA LEU A 392 -27.15 -1.40 -31.17
C LEU A 392 -27.48 0.01 -31.70
N ARG A 393 -27.18 1.06 -30.92
CA ARG A 393 -27.39 2.46 -31.35
C ARG A 393 -26.51 2.88 -32.52
N ASN A 394 -25.25 2.42 -32.58
CA ASN A 394 -24.38 2.68 -33.74
C ASN A 394 -24.91 2.06 -35.04
N GLN A 395 -25.46 0.85 -34.99
CA GLN A 395 -26.09 0.21 -36.16
C GLN A 395 -27.32 0.97 -36.66
N GLN A 396 -28.12 1.55 -35.75
CA GLN A 396 -29.21 2.45 -36.15
C GLN A 396 -28.70 3.73 -36.80
N LEU A 397 -27.63 4.35 -36.26
CA LEU A 397 -27.05 5.57 -36.82
C LEU A 397 -26.51 5.38 -38.24
N GLN A 398 -25.78 4.30 -38.52
CA GLN A 398 -25.33 3.99 -39.89
C GLN A 398 -26.50 3.91 -40.87
N SER A 399 -27.57 3.18 -40.54
CA SER A 399 -28.76 3.07 -41.41
C SER A 399 -29.48 4.40 -41.69
N SER A 400 -29.24 5.44 -40.88
CA SER A 400 -29.76 6.80 -41.11
C SER A 400 -28.82 7.70 -41.90
N LEU A 401 -27.52 7.35 -41.99
CA LEU A 401 -26.53 8.05 -42.80
C LEU A 401 -26.69 7.68 -44.28
N ASP A 402 -26.84 6.39 -44.58
CA ASP A 402 -27.02 5.85 -45.93
C ASP A 402 -28.20 6.52 -46.67
N LEU A 403 -29.30 6.74 -45.94
CA LEU A 403 -30.50 7.44 -46.44
C LEU A 403 -30.25 8.92 -46.77
N ALA A 404 -29.35 9.60 -46.06
CA ALA A 404 -29.05 11.02 -46.28
C ALA A 404 -28.16 11.23 -47.52
N GLU A 405 -27.23 10.32 -47.80
CA GLU A 405 -26.39 10.42 -49.00
C GLU A 405 -27.18 10.22 -50.31
N ASP A 406 -28.22 9.40 -50.26
CA ASP A 406 -29.12 9.14 -51.39
C ASP A 406 -30.07 10.32 -51.69
N GLU A 407 -30.25 11.25 -50.74
CA GLU A 407 -30.88 12.55 -50.98
C GLU A 407 -29.86 13.59 -51.49
N ALA A 408 -28.63 13.58 -50.96
CA ALA A 408 -27.56 14.48 -51.39
C ALA A 408 -27.26 14.32 -52.89
N LYS A 409 -27.17 13.08 -53.39
CA LYS A 409 -26.96 12.76 -54.81
C LYS A 409 -28.04 13.36 -55.73
N LYS A 410 -29.32 13.35 -55.32
CA LYS A 410 -30.44 13.91 -56.10
C LYS A 410 -30.39 15.44 -56.23
N ASN A 411 -29.86 16.13 -55.21
CA ASN A 411 -29.72 17.59 -55.21
C ASN A 411 -28.55 18.10 -56.07
N GLN A 412 -27.67 17.24 -56.57
CA GLN A 412 -26.50 17.64 -57.34
C GLN A 412 -26.80 17.88 -58.84
N ASP A 413 -27.84 17.27 -59.39
CA ASP A 413 -28.22 17.42 -60.81
C ASP A 413 -29.18 18.59 -61.09
N THR A 414 -29.87 19.12 -60.08
CA THR A 414 -30.70 20.33 -60.22
C THR A 414 -29.85 21.59 -60.43
N VAL A 415 -28.69 21.68 -59.75
CA VAL A 415 -27.76 22.82 -59.83
C VAL A 415 -27.18 22.99 -61.24
N LYS A 416 -26.88 21.89 -61.95
CA LYS A 416 -26.32 21.93 -63.32
C LYS A 416 -27.25 22.63 -64.33
N LYS A 417 -28.58 22.52 -64.15
CA LYS A 417 -29.56 23.15 -65.06
C LYS A 417 -29.65 24.67 -64.95
N LEU A 418 -29.20 25.27 -63.84
CA LEU A 418 -29.31 26.71 -63.61
C LEU A 418 -28.12 27.52 -64.15
N LEU A 419 -27.07 26.85 -64.65
CA LEU A 419 -25.91 27.51 -65.26
C LEU A 419 -26.09 27.79 -66.76
N ASP A 420 -26.77 26.90 -67.50
CA ASP A 420 -27.00 27.01 -68.95
C ASP A 420 -27.86 28.22 -69.38
N ASP A 421 -28.74 28.72 -68.51
CA ASP A 421 -29.61 29.87 -68.82
C ASP A 421 -28.95 31.24 -68.55
N ILE A 422 -27.82 31.29 -67.84
CA ILE A 422 -27.14 32.55 -67.51
C ILE A 422 -26.33 33.10 -68.71
N GLU A 423 -25.78 32.25 -69.57
CA GLU A 423 -25.00 32.71 -70.75
C GLU A 423 -25.87 33.38 -71.84
N ARG A 424 -27.19 33.14 -71.84
CA ARG A 424 -28.08 33.55 -72.94
C ARG A 424 -28.48 35.04 -72.93
N THR A 425 -28.15 35.77 -71.87
CA THR A 425 -28.68 37.13 -71.62
C THR A 425 -27.67 38.27 -71.82
N ARG A 426 -26.54 38.05 -72.51
CA ARG A 426 -25.46 39.05 -72.67
C ARG A 426 -25.05 39.37 -74.12
N LYS A 427 -26.00 39.76 -74.98
CA LYS A 427 -25.72 40.32 -76.33
C LYS A 427 -26.92 41.11 -76.92
N TYR A 428 -26.89 42.44 -76.88
CA TYR A 428 -27.70 43.35 -77.72
C TYR A 428 -27.25 44.81 -77.58
N ILE A 429 -27.32 45.61 -78.68
CA ILE A 429 -27.22 47.10 -78.74
C ILE A 429 -25.80 47.66 -78.40
N SER A 430 -25.18 48.66 -79.05
CA SER A 430 -25.17 49.28 -80.41
C SER A 430 -23.87 50.16 -80.48
N GLY A 431 -23.45 50.92 -81.50
CA GLY A 431 -23.97 51.32 -82.82
C GLY A 431 -23.00 52.34 -83.48
N THR A 432 -23.29 52.81 -84.71
CA THR A 432 -22.48 53.82 -85.47
C THR A 432 -23.43 54.87 -86.15
N ASP A 433 -23.07 55.85 -87.00
CA ASP A 433 -21.91 56.08 -87.89
C ASP A 433 -21.82 57.57 -88.38
N ILE A 434 -21.03 57.83 -89.44
CA ILE A 434 -21.00 59.03 -90.34
C ILE A 434 -20.17 60.26 -89.90
N ILE A 435 -19.00 60.43 -90.55
CA ILE A 435 -18.21 61.68 -90.63
C ILE A 435 -18.01 62.04 -92.11
N LYS A 436 -18.38 63.27 -92.53
CA LYS A 436 -17.84 63.92 -93.75
C LYS A 436 -18.14 65.42 -93.91
N ASP A 437 -19.26 65.92 -93.40
CA ASP A 437 -19.67 67.32 -93.57
C ASP A 437 -19.02 68.30 -92.55
N GLU A 438 -18.27 67.77 -91.59
CA GLU A 438 -17.78 68.51 -90.41
C GLU A 438 -16.68 69.55 -90.73
N ARG A 439 -15.95 69.38 -91.83
CA ARG A 439 -14.70 70.12 -92.10
C ARG A 439 -14.89 71.64 -92.16
N ASP A 440 -15.94 72.12 -92.82
CA ASP A 440 -16.15 73.56 -93.05
C ASP A 440 -17.06 74.20 -91.99
N ALA A 441 -17.63 73.38 -91.09
CA ALA A 441 -18.19 73.83 -89.82
C ALA A 441 -17.10 74.00 -88.75
N ALA A 442 -16.05 73.15 -88.77
CA ALA A 442 -15.00 73.10 -87.74
C ALA A 442 -14.34 74.45 -87.46
N ILE A 443 -14.07 75.29 -88.47
CA ILE A 443 -13.36 76.57 -88.29
C ILE A 443 -14.19 77.58 -87.47
N ARG A 444 -15.51 77.70 -87.70
CA ARG A 444 -16.38 78.55 -86.87
C ARG A 444 -16.71 77.92 -85.52
N ASN A 445 -16.67 76.59 -85.42
CA ASN A 445 -16.73 75.93 -84.13
C ASN A 445 -15.45 76.18 -83.31
N GLN A 446 -14.27 76.26 -83.92
CA GLN A 446 -12.98 76.39 -83.24
C GLN A 446 -12.91 77.61 -82.29
N ASP A 447 -13.38 78.77 -82.74
CA ASP A 447 -13.36 79.99 -81.91
C ASP A 447 -14.38 79.90 -80.76
N ARG A 448 -15.59 79.37 -81.02
CA ARG A 448 -16.60 79.11 -79.97
C ARG A 448 -16.10 78.07 -78.97
N LEU A 449 -15.41 77.05 -79.46
CA LEU A 449 -14.77 76.01 -78.67
C LEU A 449 -13.65 76.56 -77.78
N GLN A 450 -12.95 77.64 -78.14
CA GLN A 450 -11.94 78.24 -77.25
C GLN A 450 -12.57 78.94 -76.03
N GLU A 451 -13.67 79.66 -76.21
CA GLU A 451 -14.37 80.29 -75.07
C GLU A 451 -15.19 79.27 -74.26
N GLU A 452 -15.76 78.25 -74.91
CA GLU A 452 -16.31 77.06 -74.24
C GLU A 452 -15.22 76.30 -73.47
N LEU A 453 -14.02 76.11 -74.03
CA LEU A 453 -12.89 75.44 -73.36
C LEU A 453 -12.48 76.16 -72.09
N LYS A 454 -12.25 77.48 -72.13
CA LYS A 454 -11.89 78.24 -70.91
C LYS A 454 -12.98 78.13 -69.83
N LYS A 455 -14.26 78.19 -70.23
CA LYS A 455 -15.39 78.04 -69.31
C LYS A 455 -15.55 76.60 -68.79
N MET A 456 -15.08 75.62 -69.54
CA MET A 456 -14.99 74.21 -69.11
C MET A 456 -13.75 73.95 -68.26
N GLU A 457 -12.66 74.69 -68.44
CA GLU A 457 -11.44 74.64 -67.61
C GLU A 457 -11.70 75.24 -66.22
N GLU A 458 -12.35 76.41 -66.12
CA GLU A 458 -12.82 76.97 -64.84
C GLU A 458 -13.84 76.06 -64.12
N ARG A 459 -14.62 75.28 -64.88
CA ARG A 459 -15.51 74.24 -64.31
C ARG A 459 -14.76 72.98 -63.90
N MET A 460 -13.74 72.58 -64.67
CA MET A 460 -12.90 71.42 -64.38
C MET A 460 -12.13 71.65 -63.09
N GLU A 461 -11.53 72.83 -62.89
CA GLU A 461 -10.76 73.09 -61.67
C GLU A 461 -11.67 73.21 -60.43
N ARG A 462 -12.85 73.84 -60.51
CA ARG A 462 -13.83 73.79 -59.40
C ARG A 462 -14.35 72.36 -59.14
N SER A 463 -14.55 71.57 -60.20
CA SER A 463 -14.93 70.15 -60.06
C SER A 463 -13.79 69.31 -59.47
N ARG A 464 -12.54 69.73 -59.68
CA ARG A 464 -11.35 69.11 -59.14
C ARG A 464 -11.13 69.49 -57.68
N GLU A 465 -11.24 70.76 -57.30
CA GLU A 465 -11.23 71.20 -55.90
C GLU A 465 -12.30 70.44 -55.09
N ALA A 466 -13.52 70.33 -55.64
CA ALA A 466 -14.61 69.55 -55.04
C ALA A 466 -14.28 68.05 -54.96
N TRP A 467 -13.64 67.47 -55.99
CA TRP A 467 -13.22 66.07 -56.00
C TRP A 467 -12.06 65.78 -55.03
N GLU A 468 -11.08 66.67 -54.92
CA GLU A 468 -9.96 66.56 -53.98
C GLU A 468 -10.46 66.70 -52.52
N SER A 469 -11.44 67.58 -52.27
CA SER A 469 -12.16 67.65 -50.99
C SER A 469 -12.94 66.37 -50.68
N ALA A 470 -13.76 65.88 -51.62
CA ALA A 470 -14.51 64.63 -51.46
C ALA A 470 -13.58 63.41 -51.30
N GLN A 471 -12.41 63.41 -51.95
CA GLN A 471 -11.38 62.38 -51.77
C GLN A 471 -10.72 62.47 -50.38
N HIS A 472 -10.55 63.67 -49.83
CA HIS A 472 -10.06 63.85 -48.47
C HIS A 472 -11.09 63.35 -47.43
N GLU A 473 -12.37 63.71 -47.59
CA GLU A 473 -13.47 63.20 -46.76
C GLU A 473 -13.57 61.67 -46.84
N LEU A 474 -13.50 61.09 -48.05
CA LEU A 474 -13.51 59.64 -48.26
C LEU A 474 -12.36 58.95 -47.54
N ARG A 475 -11.15 59.53 -47.54
CA ARG A 475 -10.00 59.01 -46.76
C ARG A 475 -10.26 59.08 -45.25
N GLN A 476 -10.83 60.16 -44.74
CA GLN A 476 -11.20 60.27 -43.32
C GLN A 476 -12.27 59.24 -42.94
N HIS A 477 -13.27 59.01 -43.79
CA HIS A 477 -14.29 57.99 -43.59
C HIS A 477 -13.71 56.58 -43.65
N GLN A 478 -12.79 56.29 -44.59
CA GLN A 478 -12.07 55.01 -44.64
C GLN A 478 -11.25 54.75 -43.37
N MET A 479 -10.58 55.77 -42.81
CA MET A 479 -9.87 55.66 -41.53
C MET A 479 -10.83 55.36 -40.37
N LYS A 480 -11.94 56.09 -40.25
CA LYS A 480 -12.97 55.86 -39.22
C LYS A 480 -13.65 54.49 -39.35
N VAL A 481 -13.87 54.01 -40.57
CA VAL A 481 -14.38 52.65 -40.81
C VAL A 481 -13.36 51.63 -40.34
N GLY A 482 -12.08 51.75 -40.69
CA GLY A 482 -11.02 50.84 -40.21
C GLY A 482 -10.85 50.84 -38.69
N GLU A 483 -10.97 52.02 -38.05
CA GLU A 483 -10.97 52.16 -36.59
C GLU A 483 -12.17 51.40 -35.98
N LEU A 484 -13.38 51.67 -36.44
CA LEU A 484 -14.59 50.97 -35.98
C LEU A 484 -14.49 49.45 -36.18
N ASP A 485 -14.03 49.00 -37.35
CA ASP A 485 -13.83 47.58 -37.66
C ASP A 485 -12.82 46.92 -36.70
N SER A 486 -11.76 47.65 -36.30
CA SER A 486 -10.81 47.17 -35.30
C SER A 486 -11.44 47.05 -33.90
N THR A 487 -12.26 48.01 -33.49
CA THR A 487 -12.96 47.97 -32.19
C THR A 487 -14.07 46.90 -32.15
N LEU A 488 -14.73 46.64 -33.29
CA LEU A 488 -15.71 45.56 -33.44
C LEU A 488 -15.01 44.22 -33.21
N ARG A 489 -13.95 43.93 -33.99
CA ARG A 489 -13.15 42.70 -33.84
C ARG A 489 -12.59 42.52 -32.44
N GLN A 490 -12.16 43.60 -31.77
CA GLN A 490 -11.71 43.54 -30.37
C GLN A 490 -12.84 43.14 -29.40
N LYS A 491 -14.06 43.67 -29.59
CA LYS A 491 -15.24 43.28 -28.81
C LYS A 491 -15.72 41.87 -29.12
N ASP A 492 -15.67 41.44 -30.38
CA ASP A 492 -16.00 40.08 -30.78
C ASP A 492 -15.05 39.08 -30.13
N LEU A 493 -13.73 39.33 -30.19
CA LEU A 493 -12.72 38.51 -29.51
C LEU A 493 -12.91 38.46 -27.99
N HIS A 494 -13.23 39.59 -27.35
CA HIS A 494 -13.49 39.61 -25.90
C HIS A 494 -14.79 38.88 -25.53
N THR A 495 -15.83 38.99 -26.36
CA THR A 495 -17.11 38.28 -26.18
C THR A 495 -16.95 36.78 -26.43
N GLN A 496 -16.12 36.38 -27.40
CA GLN A 496 -15.74 34.98 -27.61
C GLN A 496 -14.94 34.43 -26.43
N ALA A 497 -13.96 35.17 -25.90
CA ALA A 497 -13.18 34.79 -24.72
C ALA A 497 -14.09 34.55 -23.49
N ALA A 498 -14.94 35.53 -23.15
CA ALA A 498 -15.89 35.40 -22.04
C ALA A 498 -16.87 34.22 -22.23
N ASN A 499 -17.33 33.96 -23.46
CA ASN A 499 -18.15 32.79 -23.76
C ASN A 499 -17.38 31.47 -23.64
N THR A 500 -16.09 31.42 -23.98
CA THR A 500 -15.25 30.22 -23.76
C THR A 500 -14.97 29.98 -22.28
N GLU A 501 -14.75 31.03 -21.49
CA GLU A 501 -14.58 30.92 -20.03
C GLU A 501 -15.88 30.44 -19.35
N PHE A 502 -17.04 31.02 -19.72
CA PHE A 502 -18.34 30.58 -19.18
C PHE A 502 -18.70 29.15 -19.63
N ARG A 503 -18.28 28.74 -20.82
CA ARG A 503 -18.43 27.36 -21.30
C ARG A 503 -17.57 26.40 -20.48
N ALA A 504 -16.29 26.68 -20.33
CA ALA A 504 -15.37 25.89 -19.51
C ALA A 504 -15.85 25.81 -18.05
N PHE A 505 -16.36 26.90 -17.48
CA PHE A 505 -16.96 26.90 -16.15
C PHE A 505 -18.14 25.92 -16.03
N LYS A 506 -19.08 25.93 -16.99
CA LYS A 506 -20.19 24.95 -17.01
C LYS A 506 -19.71 23.52 -17.23
N GLU A 507 -18.67 23.30 -18.02
CA GLU A 507 -18.06 21.99 -18.23
C GLU A 507 -17.36 21.48 -16.95
N THR A 508 -16.68 22.35 -16.18
CA THR A 508 -16.16 21.99 -14.84
C THR A 508 -17.26 21.74 -13.81
N LEU A 509 -18.35 22.52 -13.80
CA LEU A 509 -19.50 22.26 -12.93
C LEU A 509 -20.20 20.94 -13.26
N ALA A 510 -20.34 20.62 -14.55
CA ALA A 510 -20.95 19.38 -15.00
C ALA A 510 -20.10 18.15 -14.63
N THR A 511 -18.77 18.22 -14.78
CA THR A 511 -17.87 17.14 -14.34
C THR A 511 -17.87 16.98 -12.82
N LEU A 512 -17.85 18.06 -12.04
CA LEU A 512 -17.94 18.01 -10.57
C LEU A 512 -19.29 17.51 -10.02
N LEU A 513 -20.36 17.57 -10.81
CA LEU A 513 -21.71 17.09 -10.45
C LEU A 513 -22.09 15.75 -11.12
N SER A 514 -21.20 15.21 -11.96
CA SER A 514 -21.33 13.87 -12.53
C SER A 514 -20.88 12.83 -11.51
N GLU A 515 -21.66 11.77 -11.36
CA GLU A 515 -21.21 10.55 -10.68
C GLU A 515 -20.66 9.56 -11.72
N ASN A 516 -19.90 8.55 -11.28
CA ASN A 516 -19.20 7.57 -12.13
C ASN A 516 -20.08 6.83 -13.17
N TYR A 517 -21.41 6.94 -13.07
CA TYR A 517 -22.40 6.30 -13.93
C TYR A 517 -23.35 7.28 -14.66
N SER A 518 -23.18 8.60 -14.48
CA SER A 518 -23.95 9.60 -15.22
C SER A 518 -23.12 10.83 -15.58
N LEU A 519 -22.67 10.90 -16.84
CA LEU A 519 -22.16 12.13 -17.42
C LEU A 519 -23.29 13.16 -17.49
N LEU A 520 -23.18 14.21 -16.69
CA LEU A 520 -24.11 15.33 -16.74
C LEU A 520 -23.75 16.21 -17.95
N PRO A 521 -24.69 16.52 -18.87
CA PRO A 521 -24.40 17.46 -19.95
C PRO A 521 -24.16 18.87 -19.38
N PRO A 522 -23.25 19.69 -19.96
CA PRO A 522 -22.93 21.05 -19.49
C PRO A 522 -24.01 22.09 -19.84
N THR A 523 -25.27 21.73 -19.68
CA THR A 523 -26.44 22.59 -19.80
C THR A 523 -26.89 23.05 -18.41
N GLU A 524 -27.37 24.30 -18.34
CA GLU A 524 -27.68 24.95 -17.07
C GLU A 524 -28.84 24.25 -16.32
N ASP A 525 -29.82 23.72 -17.06
CA ASP A 525 -30.96 23.03 -16.48
C ASP A 525 -30.62 21.64 -15.94
N ALA A 526 -29.72 20.90 -16.60
CA ALA A 526 -29.23 19.62 -16.09
C ALA A 526 -28.41 19.80 -14.80
N ILE A 527 -27.55 20.82 -14.76
CA ILE A 527 -26.81 21.23 -13.56
C ILE A 527 -27.78 21.58 -12.41
N LYS A 528 -28.81 22.41 -12.68
CA LYS A 528 -29.82 22.79 -11.67
C LYS A 528 -30.63 21.59 -11.16
N GLU A 529 -31.08 20.71 -12.05
CA GLU A 529 -31.89 19.54 -11.65
C GLU A 529 -31.05 18.52 -10.87
N ARG A 530 -29.78 18.33 -11.24
CA ARG A 530 -28.86 17.48 -10.49
C ARG A 530 -28.62 17.99 -9.07
N ILE A 531 -28.47 19.30 -8.89
CA ILE A 531 -28.34 19.93 -7.56
C ILE A 531 -29.63 19.70 -6.73
N ARG A 532 -30.82 19.82 -7.32
CA ARG A 532 -32.09 19.49 -6.63
C ARG A 532 -32.12 18.03 -6.16
N HIS A 533 -31.75 17.09 -7.03
CA HIS A 533 -31.71 15.66 -6.71
C HIS A 533 -30.70 15.35 -5.59
N LEU A 534 -29.52 15.97 -5.59
CA LEU A 534 -28.54 15.83 -4.52
C LEU A 534 -29.04 16.40 -3.19
N MET A 535 -29.77 17.52 -3.21
CA MET A 535 -30.41 18.08 -2.02
C MET A 535 -31.51 17.18 -1.46
N MET A 536 -32.31 16.52 -2.32
CA MET A 536 -33.33 15.54 -1.89
C MET A 536 -32.68 14.28 -1.30
N ASN A 537 -31.71 13.67 -2.00
CA ASN A 537 -30.94 12.53 -1.48
C ASN A 537 -30.34 12.83 -0.10
N LYS A 538 -29.79 14.03 0.11
CA LYS A 538 -29.25 14.45 1.41
C LYS A 538 -30.32 14.53 2.51
N GLN A 539 -31.55 14.94 2.18
CA GLN A 539 -32.65 14.93 3.15
C GLN A 539 -33.10 13.51 3.51
N ASP A 540 -33.15 12.59 2.54
CA ASP A 540 -33.53 11.20 2.80
C ASP A 540 -32.43 10.39 3.52
N ILE A 541 -31.16 10.64 3.22
CA ILE A 541 -30.03 10.11 4.01
C ILE A 541 -30.12 10.61 5.46
N ASN A 542 -30.39 11.90 5.69
CA ASN A 542 -30.58 12.44 7.04
C ASN A 542 -31.77 11.79 7.77
N ARG A 543 -32.89 11.52 7.07
CA ARG A 543 -34.05 10.79 7.64
C ARG A 543 -33.67 9.38 8.07
N VAL A 544 -32.95 8.63 7.24
CA VAL A 544 -32.48 7.27 7.56
C VAL A 544 -31.45 7.29 8.70
N THR A 545 -30.55 8.28 8.73
CA THR A 545 -29.56 8.44 9.80
C THR A 545 -30.24 8.68 11.15
N ASN A 546 -31.25 9.55 11.20
CA ASN A 546 -32.02 9.80 12.43
C ASN A 546 -32.78 8.53 12.89
N GLN A 547 -33.39 7.78 11.96
CA GLN A 547 -34.05 6.51 12.28
C GLN A 547 -33.08 5.42 12.79
N LEU A 548 -31.82 5.45 12.35
CA LEU A 548 -30.77 4.57 12.86
C LEU A 548 -30.30 5.00 14.25
N ASP A 549 -30.08 6.29 14.48
CA ASP A 549 -29.72 6.85 15.78
C ASP A 549 -30.79 6.57 16.86
N ASP A 550 -32.08 6.71 16.52
CA ASP A 550 -33.18 6.36 17.43
C ASP A 550 -33.25 4.85 17.74
N LYS A 551 -32.99 3.98 16.74
CA LYS A 551 -32.84 2.53 16.97
C LYS A 551 -31.63 2.19 17.83
N VAL A 552 -30.51 2.91 17.69
CA VAL A 552 -29.32 2.73 18.52
C VAL A 552 -29.60 3.12 19.97
N LYS A 553 -30.35 4.21 20.21
CA LYS A 553 -30.82 4.59 21.55
C LYS A 553 -31.73 3.51 22.15
N GLU A 554 -32.70 3.01 21.39
CA GLU A 554 -33.62 1.98 21.86
C GLU A 554 -32.88 0.68 22.22
N LEU A 555 -32.02 0.18 21.32
CA LEU A 555 -31.20 -1.01 21.57
C LEU A 555 -30.23 -0.82 22.75
N SER A 556 -29.69 0.39 22.94
CA SER A 556 -28.85 0.71 24.11
C SER A 556 -29.65 0.67 25.41
N SER A 557 -30.88 1.20 25.42
CA SER A 557 -31.78 1.12 26.57
C SER A 557 -32.18 -0.33 26.89
N GLN A 558 -32.48 -1.14 25.87
CA GLN A 558 -32.78 -2.56 26.04
C GLN A 558 -31.56 -3.33 26.60
N LEU A 559 -30.34 -3.00 26.13
CA LEU A 559 -29.11 -3.61 26.63
C LEU A 559 -28.82 -3.23 28.10
N GLU A 560 -29.05 -1.98 28.49
CA GLU A 560 -28.91 -1.55 29.89
C GLU A 560 -29.94 -2.23 30.81
N GLU A 561 -31.19 -2.38 30.35
CA GLU A 561 -32.21 -3.13 31.08
C GLU A 561 -31.84 -4.60 31.23
N GLN A 562 -31.36 -5.26 30.18
CA GLN A 562 -30.86 -6.64 30.25
C GLN A 562 -29.66 -6.77 31.21
N ALA A 563 -28.70 -5.84 31.17
CA ALA A 563 -27.58 -5.83 32.11
C ALA A 563 -28.04 -5.67 33.58
N LYS A 564 -29.07 -4.86 33.82
CA LYS A 564 -29.72 -4.66 35.13
C LYS A 564 -30.45 -5.91 35.59
N LEU A 565 -31.17 -6.60 34.70
CA LEU A 565 -31.82 -7.89 34.97
C LEU A 565 -30.80 -8.99 35.28
N HIS A 566 -29.71 -9.11 34.51
CA HIS A 566 -28.62 -10.04 34.77
C HIS A 566 -27.94 -9.77 36.12
N LYS A 567 -27.65 -8.51 36.46
CA LYS A 567 -27.10 -8.13 37.77
C LYS A 567 -28.02 -8.53 38.93
N ASN A 568 -29.34 -8.36 38.76
CA ASN A 568 -30.35 -8.80 39.72
C ASN A 568 -30.47 -10.33 39.80
N ALA A 569 -30.30 -11.05 38.68
CA ALA A 569 -30.28 -12.51 38.66
C ALA A 569 -29.07 -13.09 39.42
N VAL A 570 -27.86 -12.58 39.15
CA VAL A 570 -26.63 -12.93 39.88
C VAL A 570 -26.76 -12.60 41.37
N GLY A 571 -27.34 -11.44 41.70
CA GLY A 571 -27.63 -11.06 43.10
C GLY A 571 -28.65 -11.96 43.82
N ARG A 572 -29.51 -12.68 43.08
CA ARG A 572 -30.38 -13.73 43.65
C ARG A 572 -29.66 -15.07 43.78
N ALA A 573 -28.87 -15.46 42.77
CA ALA A 573 -28.08 -16.69 42.80
C ALA A 573 -27.12 -16.71 44.01
N ARG A 574 -26.36 -15.63 44.21
CA ARG A 574 -25.45 -15.49 45.35
C ARG A 574 -26.14 -15.61 46.71
N LYS A 575 -27.34 -15.05 46.86
CA LYS A 575 -28.14 -15.21 48.09
C LYS A 575 -28.62 -16.65 48.30
N ALA A 576 -28.88 -17.38 47.22
CA ALA A 576 -29.19 -18.81 47.31
C ALA A 576 -27.95 -19.61 47.74
N GLU A 577 -26.78 -19.35 47.15
CA GLU A 577 -25.47 -19.93 47.56
C GLU A 577 -25.20 -19.69 49.06
N GLU A 578 -25.31 -18.43 49.52
CA GLU A 578 -25.16 -18.06 50.94
C GLU A 578 -26.16 -18.80 51.86
N THR A 579 -27.37 -19.14 51.39
CA THR A 579 -28.30 -19.99 52.16
C THR A 579 -27.97 -21.48 52.11
N VAL A 580 -27.40 -21.98 51.01
CA VAL A 580 -26.96 -23.38 50.86
C VAL A 580 -25.76 -23.68 51.75
N ASP A 581 -24.75 -22.80 51.78
CA ASP A 581 -23.58 -22.94 52.65
C ASP A 581 -23.97 -23.00 54.14
N ARG A 582 -24.91 -22.12 54.54
CA ARG A 582 -25.47 -22.11 55.90
C ARG A 582 -26.21 -23.41 56.22
N LEU A 583 -27.05 -23.91 55.30
CA LEU A 583 -27.76 -25.18 55.47
C LEU A 583 -26.78 -26.37 55.53
N HIS A 584 -25.71 -26.34 54.75
CA HIS A 584 -24.66 -27.37 54.78
C HIS A 584 -23.90 -27.37 56.11
N HIS A 585 -23.62 -26.20 56.70
CA HIS A 585 -23.05 -26.10 58.05
C HIS A 585 -24.01 -26.64 59.13
N GLN A 586 -25.31 -26.37 59.01
CA GLN A 586 -26.32 -26.92 59.94
C GLN A 586 -26.46 -28.44 59.80
N LEU A 587 -26.49 -28.97 58.58
CA LEU A 587 -26.53 -30.41 58.31
C LEU A 587 -25.31 -31.12 58.91
N LYS A 588 -24.10 -30.59 58.68
CA LYS A 588 -22.85 -31.14 59.23
C LYS A 588 -22.81 -31.13 60.77
N GLY A 589 -23.47 -30.16 61.40
CA GLY A 589 -23.68 -30.14 62.85
C GLY A 589 -24.58 -31.30 63.30
N ALA A 590 -25.74 -31.47 62.67
CA ALA A 590 -26.69 -32.55 62.97
C ALA A 590 -26.12 -33.95 62.67
N GLU A 591 -25.28 -34.11 61.64
CA GLU A 591 -24.53 -35.34 61.37
C GLU A 591 -23.52 -35.66 62.50
N GLY A 592 -22.88 -34.65 63.08
CA GLY A 592 -22.02 -34.78 64.25
C GLY A 592 -22.78 -35.18 65.51
N GLU A 593 -23.98 -34.62 65.73
CA GLU A 593 -24.86 -35.00 66.84
C GLU A 593 -25.39 -36.43 66.67
N LEU A 594 -25.85 -36.81 65.48
CA LEU A 594 -26.30 -38.17 65.17
C LEU A 594 -25.21 -39.20 65.40
N THR A 595 -24.01 -39.00 64.86
CA THR A 595 -22.88 -39.91 65.06
C THR A 595 -22.47 -40.03 66.53
N ALA A 596 -22.54 -38.95 67.30
CA ALA A 596 -22.35 -39.02 68.75
C ALA A 596 -23.45 -39.86 69.46
N THR A 597 -24.72 -39.74 69.05
CA THR A 597 -25.80 -40.56 69.63
C THR A 597 -25.70 -42.05 69.27
N ASP A 598 -25.25 -42.40 68.06
CA ASP A 598 -25.04 -43.81 67.69
C ASP A 598 -23.85 -44.42 68.45
N ILE A 599 -22.76 -43.68 68.68
CA ILE A 599 -21.64 -44.13 69.53
C ILE A 599 -22.10 -44.40 70.98
N LEU A 600 -22.93 -43.51 71.56
CA LEU A 600 -23.50 -43.72 72.90
C LEU A 600 -24.41 -44.96 72.96
N LYS A 601 -25.19 -45.19 71.89
CA LYS A 601 -26.08 -46.35 71.74
C LYS A 601 -25.32 -47.66 71.55
N GLU A 602 -24.22 -47.67 70.82
CA GLU A 602 -23.30 -48.82 70.75
C GLU A 602 -22.65 -49.11 72.12
N GLY A 603 -22.23 -48.07 72.84
CA GLY A 603 -21.73 -48.20 74.22
C GLY A 603 -22.74 -48.89 75.15
N LEU A 604 -23.99 -48.42 75.17
CA LEU A 604 -25.08 -49.00 75.96
C LEU A 604 -25.43 -50.44 75.51
N GLN A 605 -25.33 -50.77 74.22
CA GLN A 605 -25.48 -52.16 73.75
C GLN A 605 -24.32 -53.04 74.23
N GLY A 606 -23.09 -52.53 74.24
CA GLY A 606 -21.93 -53.22 74.81
C GLY A 606 -22.07 -53.50 76.31
N GLU A 607 -22.60 -52.54 77.08
CA GLU A 607 -22.91 -52.74 78.51
C GLU A 607 -24.04 -53.77 78.71
N LYS A 608 -25.12 -53.69 77.92
CA LYS A 608 -26.19 -54.70 77.94
C LYS A 608 -25.65 -56.10 77.66
N PHE A 609 -24.74 -56.26 76.70
CA PHE A 609 -24.14 -57.55 76.37
C PHE A 609 -23.24 -58.08 77.50
N LYS A 610 -22.44 -57.22 78.15
CA LYS A 610 -21.67 -57.58 79.36
C LYS A 610 -22.60 -58.06 80.49
N TYR A 611 -23.70 -57.35 80.74
CA TYR A 611 -24.68 -57.70 81.76
C TYR A 611 -25.40 -59.02 81.45
N GLN A 612 -25.81 -59.25 80.21
CA GLN A 612 -26.43 -60.52 79.80
C GLN A 612 -25.47 -61.69 79.97
N ARG A 613 -24.20 -61.54 79.55
CA ARG A 613 -23.16 -62.57 79.74
C ARG A 613 -22.90 -62.89 81.21
N PHE A 614 -23.01 -61.91 82.11
CA PHE A 614 -22.93 -62.12 83.56
C PHE A 614 -24.11 -62.97 84.08
N LEU A 615 -25.34 -62.72 83.62
CA LEU A 615 -26.51 -63.55 83.96
C LEU A 615 -26.37 -64.98 83.42
N GLU A 616 -25.83 -65.15 82.20
CA GLU A 616 -25.53 -66.46 81.61
C GLU A 616 -24.52 -67.24 82.46
N GLN A 617 -23.43 -66.60 82.91
CA GLN A 617 -22.45 -67.22 83.83
C GLN A 617 -23.04 -67.57 85.20
N MET A 618 -23.96 -66.77 85.74
CA MET A 618 -24.68 -67.15 86.97
C MET A 618 -25.61 -68.36 86.74
N ALA A 619 -26.23 -68.48 85.57
CA ALA A 619 -27.10 -69.62 85.22
C ALA A 619 -26.30 -70.93 85.06
N GLU A 620 -25.10 -70.87 84.48
CA GLU A 620 -24.15 -71.99 84.41
C GLU A 620 -23.79 -72.48 85.83
N VAL A 621 -23.37 -71.56 86.72
CA VAL A 621 -23.02 -71.89 88.12
C VAL A 621 -24.19 -72.48 88.91
N MET A 622 -25.41 -71.95 88.72
CA MET A 622 -26.64 -72.47 89.35
C MET A 622 -27.21 -73.74 88.69
N LYS A 623 -26.56 -74.25 87.63
CA LYS A 623 -26.97 -75.41 86.82
C LYS A 623 -28.41 -75.29 86.32
N LEU A 624 -28.73 -74.10 85.78
CA LEU A 624 -30.00 -73.78 85.12
C LEU A 624 -30.02 -74.14 83.63
N GLU A 625 -28.88 -74.50 83.04
CA GLU A 625 -28.71 -74.67 81.58
C GLU A 625 -29.70 -75.63 80.92
N SER A 626 -30.06 -76.75 81.56
CA SER A 626 -31.08 -77.66 81.04
C SER A 626 -32.49 -77.06 81.15
N VAL A 627 -32.80 -76.46 82.30
CA VAL A 627 -34.13 -75.88 82.60
C VAL A 627 -34.44 -74.66 81.75
N ALA A 628 -33.45 -73.82 81.46
CA ALA A 628 -33.59 -72.66 80.57
C ALA A 628 -33.90 -73.08 79.13
N LYS A 629 -33.37 -74.22 78.69
CA LYS A 629 -33.54 -74.76 77.33
C LYS A 629 -34.94 -75.34 77.09
N ASP A 630 -35.55 -75.90 78.14
CA ASP A 630 -36.88 -76.53 78.07
C ASP A 630 -38.05 -75.54 78.26
N LEU A 631 -37.81 -74.38 78.90
CA LEU A 631 -38.85 -73.39 79.20
C LEU A 631 -38.92 -72.19 78.24
N GLY A 632 -37.85 -71.91 77.47
CA GLY A 632 -37.83 -70.81 76.49
C GLY A 632 -37.91 -69.39 77.09
N VAL A 633 -37.88 -69.25 78.41
CA VAL A 633 -37.85 -67.97 79.12
C VAL A 633 -36.43 -67.40 79.05
N ALA A 634 -36.30 -66.15 78.59
CA ALA A 634 -35.02 -65.45 78.60
C ALA A 634 -34.49 -65.34 80.04
N LEU A 635 -33.21 -65.69 80.25
CA LEU A 635 -32.55 -65.70 81.56
C LEU A 635 -32.63 -64.34 82.26
N ASN A 636 -33.64 -64.19 83.12
CA ASN A 636 -33.89 -62.98 83.90
C ASN A 636 -33.43 -63.18 85.36
N GLY A 637 -33.20 -62.07 86.08
CA GLY A 637 -32.74 -62.13 87.46
C GLY A 637 -33.69 -62.93 88.38
N GLU A 638 -34.99 -62.89 88.11
CA GLU A 638 -36.02 -63.61 88.86
C GLU A 638 -35.88 -65.15 88.74
N SER A 639 -35.54 -65.68 87.56
CA SER A 639 -35.32 -67.12 87.36
C SER A 639 -34.11 -67.65 88.15
N LEU A 640 -33.04 -66.85 88.25
CA LEU A 640 -31.88 -67.12 89.09
C LEU A 640 -32.23 -67.04 90.58
N LEU A 641 -33.02 -66.03 90.98
CA LEU A 641 -33.46 -65.83 92.36
C LEU A 641 -34.33 -67.00 92.85
N ALA A 642 -35.34 -67.39 92.06
CA ALA A 642 -36.19 -68.54 92.36
C ALA A 642 -35.39 -69.85 92.45
N ARG A 643 -34.35 -70.03 91.64
CA ARG A 643 -33.44 -71.18 91.73
C ARG A 643 -32.57 -71.14 92.98
N ALA A 644 -32.07 -69.97 93.38
CA ALA A 644 -31.31 -69.80 94.61
C ALA A 644 -32.17 -70.13 95.84
N GLU A 645 -33.41 -69.64 95.91
CA GLU A 645 -34.37 -70.00 96.96
C GLU A 645 -34.65 -71.52 96.99
N GLN A 646 -34.75 -72.16 95.82
CA GLN A 646 -34.96 -73.60 95.70
C GLN A 646 -33.77 -74.41 96.26
N LEU A 647 -32.54 -73.95 96.00
CA LEU A 647 -31.32 -74.57 96.52
C LEU A 647 -31.21 -74.39 98.05
N VAL A 648 -31.50 -73.19 98.57
CA VAL A 648 -31.52 -72.92 100.02
C VAL A 648 -32.50 -73.84 100.75
N ARG A 649 -33.74 -74.00 100.26
CA ARG A 649 -34.71 -74.93 100.86
C ARG A 649 -34.25 -76.40 100.82
N PHE A 650 -33.51 -76.80 99.78
CA PHE A 650 -32.93 -78.14 99.69
C PHE A 650 -31.77 -78.33 100.68
N GLU A 651 -30.99 -77.27 100.95
CA GLU A 651 -30.03 -77.28 102.06
C GLU A 651 -30.72 -77.37 103.41
N GLU A 652 -31.82 -76.67 103.65
CA GLU A 652 -32.60 -76.76 104.90
C GLU A 652 -33.10 -78.19 105.18
N GLU A 653 -33.66 -78.90 104.20
CA GLU A 653 -34.04 -80.32 104.34
C GLU A 653 -32.83 -81.24 104.61
N MET A 654 -31.69 -80.99 103.95
CA MET A 654 -30.48 -81.78 104.13
C MET A 654 -29.78 -81.48 105.47
N VAL A 655 -29.91 -80.27 106.01
CA VAL A 655 -29.50 -79.88 107.36
C VAL A 655 -30.40 -80.54 108.41
N GLY A 656 -31.72 -80.60 108.18
CA GLY A 656 -32.66 -81.33 109.04
C GLY A 656 -32.26 -82.79 109.25
N LYS A 657 -31.82 -83.48 108.18
CA LYS A 657 -31.31 -84.86 108.24
C LYS A 657 -29.94 -85.00 108.92
N ARG A 658 -29.11 -83.96 108.94
CA ARG A 658 -27.84 -83.94 109.72
C ARG A 658 -28.06 -83.63 111.20
N ASN A 659 -29.10 -82.86 111.55
CA ASN A 659 -29.34 -82.38 112.92
C ASN A 659 -29.61 -83.52 113.92
N THR A 660 -30.22 -84.62 113.48
CA THR A 660 -30.41 -85.83 114.30
C THR A 660 -29.10 -86.56 114.62
N GLN A 661 -28.10 -86.47 113.75
CA GLN A 661 -26.74 -87.01 113.96
C GLN A 661 -25.84 -86.03 114.75
N LEU A 662 -26.18 -84.74 114.74
CA LEU A 662 -25.46 -83.67 115.43
C LEU A 662 -25.49 -83.81 116.97
N ASN A 663 -26.63 -84.25 117.54
CA ASN A 663 -26.79 -84.38 118.99
C ASN A 663 -25.82 -85.38 119.65
N ASN A 664 -25.35 -86.40 118.92
CA ASN A 664 -24.34 -87.34 119.42
C ASN A 664 -22.90 -86.82 119.23
N THR A 665 -22.65 -85.96 118.24
CA THR A 665 -21.32 -85.37 117.99
C THR A 665 -21.08 -84.05 118.75
N HIS A 666 -22.13 -83.44 119.30
CA HIS A 666 -22.06 -82.24 120.15
C HIS A 666 -21.16 -82.41 121.40
N ARG A 667 -20.91 -83.64 121.87
CA ARG A 667 -19.95 -83.94 122.95
C ARG A 667 -18.48 -83.96 122.50
N GLN A 668 -18.19 -84.04 121.20
CA GLN A 668 -16.82 -84.07 120.65
C GLN A 668 -16.38 -82.69 120.10
N LEU A 669 -17.33 -81.80 119.79
CA LEU A 669 -17.05 -80.46 119.28
C LEU A 669 -16.34 -79.53 120.31
N LYS A 670 -16.26 -79.93 121.59
CA LYS A 670 -15.65 -79.12 122.65
C LYS A 670 -14.13 -79.00 122.52
N ASP A 671 -13.46 -80.01 121.95
CA ASP A 671 -12.00 -80.00 121.77
C ASP A 671 -11.58 -79.51 120.38
N ALA A 672 -12.40 -79.74 119.35
CA ALA A 672 -12.19 -79.19 118.00
C ALA A 672 -12.12 -77.64 117.95
N LYS A 673 -12.66 -76.95 118.98
CA LYS A 673 -12.53 -75.49 119.12
C LYS A 673 -11.07 -75.01 119.14
N ARG A 674 -10.11 -75.83 119.61
CA ARG A 674 -8.68 -75.49 119.64
C ARG A 674 -7.97 -75.60 118.28
N GLU A 675 -8.60 -76.20 117.27
CA GLU A 675 -8.03 -76.32 115.92
C GLU A 675 -8.43 -75.15 114.99
N LEU A 676 -9.37 -74.30 115.41
CA LEU A 676 -9.84 -73.17 114.61
C LEU A 676 -8.87 -71.98 114.63
N GLU A 677 -8.26 -71.71 115.79
CA GLU A 677 -7.38 -70.55 116.03
C GLU A 677 -6.11 -70.56 115.16
N THR A 678 -5.66 -71.74 114.71
CA THR A 678 -4.55 -71.85 113.74
C THR A 678 -4.95 -71.51 112.30
N LYS A 679 -6.21 -71.76 111.91
CA LYS A 679 -6.69 -71.51 110.54
C LYS A 679 -6.97 -70.02 110.26
N ASP A 680 -7.28 -69.24 111.29
CA ASP A 680 -7.53 -67.80 111.16
C ASP A 680 -6.26 -67.04 110.69
N THR A 681 -5.09 -67.41 111.23
CA THR A 681 -3.78 -66.89 110.76
C THR A 681 -3.51 -67.19 109.29
N HIS A 682 -4.07 -68.30 108.78
CA HIS A 682 -3.93 -68.74 107.40
C HIS A 682 -4.90 -68.02 106.45
N LEU A 683 -6.06 -67.56 106.95
CA LEU A 683 -6.99 -66.71 106.21
C LEU A 683 -6.44 -65.30 106.00
N ASP A 684 -5.78 -64.70 107.00
CA ASP A 684 -5.15 -63.38 106.82
C ASP A 684 -3.95 -63.41 105.88
N LEU A 685 -3.19 -64.51 105.86
CA LEU A 685 -2.14 -64.73 104.85
C LEU A 685 -2.74 -64.84 103.43
N LEU A 686 -3.89 -65.50 103.28
CA LEU A 686 -4.60 -65.61 102.01
C LEU A 686 -5.23 -64.27 101.57
N ARG A 687 -5.83 -63.50 102.49
CA ARG A 687 -6.33 -62.13 102.22
C ARG A 687 -5.21 -61.21 101.72
N LYS A 688 -4.03 -61.25 102.33
CA LYS A 688 -2.85 -60.50 101.84
C LYS A 688 -2.42 -60.95 100.43
N LYS A 689 -2.38 -62.27 100.16
CA LYS A 689 -2.09 -62.77 98.81
C LYS A 689 -3.12 -62.36 97.77
N LEU A 690 -4.40 -62.33 98.14
CA LEU A 690 -5.49 -61.96 97.24
C LEU A 690 -5.40 -60.47 96.87
N LEU A 691 -5.18 -59.59 97.87
CA LEU A 691 -4.92 -58.17 97.63
C LEU A 691 -3.71 -57.91 96.72
N THR A 692 -2.60 -58.65 96.88
CA THR A 692 -1.45 -58.52 95.97
C THR A 692 -1.75 -59.03 94.55
N LEU A 693 -2.57 -60.08 94.41
CA LEU A 693 -2.97 -60.59 93.09
C LEU A 693 -3.97 -59.67 92.39
N GLU A 694 -4.86 -59.00 93.12
CA GLU A 694 -5.73 -57.96 92.57
C GLU A 694 -4.94 -56.71 92.13
N SER A 695 -3.95 -56.27 92.92
CA SER A 695 -3.08 -55.16 92.50
C SER A 695 -2.23 -55.52 91.28
N ASP A 696 -1.66 -56.72 91.23
CA ASP A 696 -0.85 -57.17 90.10
C ASP A 696 -1.70 -57.37 88.84
N ALA A 697 -2.94 -57.86 88.98
CA ALA A 697 -3.89 -57.99 87.88
C ALA A 697 -4.36 -56.61 87.35
N SER A 698 -4.62 -55.64 88.24
CA SER A 698 -5.00 -54.27 87.84
C SER A 698 -3.86 -53.57 87.11
N VAL A 699 -2.64 -53.59 87.66
CA VAL A 699 -1.46 -52.98 87.04
C VAL A 699 -1.11 -53.65 85.70
N LYS A 700 -1.37 -54.95 85.56
CA LYS A 700 -1.25 -55.62 84.25
C LYS A 700 -2.32 -55.13 83.27
N ALA A 701 -3.59 -55.09 83.68
CA ALA A 701 -4.68 -54.62 82.82
C ALA A 701 -4.48 -53.18 82.36
N GLU A 702 -3.94 -52.29 83.21
CA GLU A 702 -3.58 -50.92 82.84
C GLU A 702 -2.48 -50.89 81.76
N ARG A 703 -1.41 -51.69 81.92
CA ARG A 703 -0.34 -51.79 80.89
C ARG A 703 -0.83 -52.37 79.56
N ASP A 704 -1.60 -53.45 79.62
CA ASP A 704 -2.17 -54.08 78.43
C ASP A 704 -3.10 -53.09 77.69
N TRP A 705 -3.80 -52.20 78.40
CA TRP A 705 -4.56 -51.08 77.83
C TRP A 705 -3.68 -49.94 77.28
N GLU A 706 -2.61 -49.52 77.97
CA GLU A 706 -1.68 -48.50 77.46
C GLU A 706 -0.98 -48.93 76.17
N GLU A 707 -0.59 -50.21 76.06
CA GLU A 707 -0.01 -50.78 74.84
C GLU A 707 -1.01 -50.73 73.67
N VAL A 708 -2.26 -51.15 73.90
CA VAL A 708 -3.35 -51.07 72.91
C VAL A 708 -3.68 -49.61 72.52
N VAL A 709 -3.58 -48.65 73.44
CA VAL A 709 -3.82 -47.22 73.14
C VAL A 709 -2.70 -46.63 72.30
N GLU A 710 -1.42 -46.93 72.57
CA GLU A 710 -0.31 -46.41 71.76
C GLU A 710 -0.20 -47.14 70.41
N ASP A 711 -0.59 -48.42 70.30
CA ASP A 711 -0.74 -49.10 69.00
C ASP A 711 -1.89 -48.55 68.17
N ASN A 712 -3.04 -48.22 68.77
CA ASN A 712 -4.10 -47.48 68.08
C ASN A 712 -3.63 -46.09 67.61
N ARG A 713 -2.78 -45.39 68.38
CA ARG A 713 -2.14 -44.14 67.93
C ARG A 713 -1.18 -44.35 66.77
N LYS A 714 -0.39 -45.42 66.76
CA LYS A 714 0.48 -45.79 65.62
C LYS A 714 -0.37 -46.06 64.37
N LEU A 715 -1.46 -46.83 64.50
CA LEU A 715 -2.41 -47.10 63.41
C LEU A 715 -3.06 -45.82 62.89
N ALA A 716 -3.56 -44.94 63.76
CA ALA A 716 -4.17 -43.68 63.37
C ALA A 716 -3.20 -42.79 62.56
N ARG A 717 -1.95 -42.65 63.04
CA ARG A 717 -0.87 -41.94 62.32
C ARG A 717 -0.53 -42.60 60.96
N GLN A 718 -0.61 -43.92 60.85
CA GLN A 718 -0.44 -44.63 59.57
C GLN A 718 -1.61 -44.38 58.62
N VAL A 719 -2.86 -44.43 59.09
CA VAL A 719 -4.06 -44.14 58.30
C VAL A 719 -4.06 -42.70 57.80
N GLU A 720 -3.66 -41.72 58.63
CA GLU A 720 -3.49 -40.32 58.22
C GLU A 720 -2.39 -40.16 57.16
N LYS A 721 -1.24 -40.82 57.34
CA LYS A 721 -0.15 -40.80 56.37
C LYS A 721 -0.56 -41.42 55.02
N LEU A 722 -1.28 -42.55 55.06
CA LEU A 722 -1.78 -43.23 53.86
C LEU A 722 -2.89 -42.44 53.17
N SER A 723 -3.80 -41.80 53.91
CA SER A 723 -4.86 -40.97 53.34
C SER A 723 -4.28 -39.72 52.67
N LYS A 724 -3.25 -39.10 53.26
CA LYS A 724 -2.47 -38.02 52.62
C LYS A 724 -1.77 -38.51 51.35
N GLN A 725 -1.02 -39.61 51.40
CA GLN A 725 -0.38 -40.17 50.21
C GLN A 725 -1.40 -40.53 49.10
N LEU A 726 -2.59 -41.00 49.45
CA LEU A 726 -3.68 -41.25 48.51
C LEU A 726 -4.27 -39.94 47.94
N HIS A 727 -4.32 -38.87 48.71
CA HIS A 727 -4.74 -37.54 48.24
C HIS A 727 -3.70 -36.95 47.28
N ASP A 728 -2.42 -36.94 47.67
CA ASP A 728 -1.30 -36.46 46.86
C ASP A 728 -1.21 -37.23 45.53
N ASN A 729 -1.33 -38.57 45.55
CA ASN A 729 -1.38 -39.40 44.35
C ASN A 729 -2.64 -39.15 43.49
N LYS A 730 -3.78 -38.79 44.07
CA LYS A 730 -4.96 -38.36 43.29
C LYS A 730 -4.69 -37.02 42.60
N GLN A 731 -4.06 -36.06 43.27
CA GLN A 731 -3.68 -34.78 42.66
C GLN A 731 -2.73 -34.98 41.47
N THR A 732 -1.67 -35.78 41.61
CA THR A 732 -0.74 -36.06 40.50
C THR A 732 -1.43 -36.78 39.33
N VAL A 733 -2.36 -37.71 39.59
CA VAL A 733 -3.17 -38.35 38.53
C VAL A 733 -4.11 -37.36 37.83
N HIS A 734 -4.64 -36.36 38.53
CA HIS A 734 -5.42 -35.29 37.89
C HIS A 734 -4.52 -34.34 37.06
N ALA A 735 -3.34 -33.97 37.56
CA ALA A 735 -2.36 -33.17 36.82
C ALA A 735 -1.91 -33.87 35.53
N MET A 736 -1.46 -35.13 35.61
CA MET A 736 -1.04 -35.93 34.45
C MET A 736 -2.17 -36.14 33.44
N LYS A 737 -3.44 -36.20 33.88
CA LYS A 737 -4.60 -36.24 32.96
C LYS A 737 -4.80 -34.92 32.22
N SER A 738 -4.60 -33.78 32.89
CA SER A 738 -4.66 -32.46 32.24
C SER A 738 -3.53 -32.29 31.23
N GLU A 739 -2.30 -32.61 31.64
CA GLU A 739 -1.10 -32.57 30.80
C GLU A 739 -1.23 -33.53 29.60
N SER A 740 -1.89 -34.68 29.75
CA SER A 740 -2.18 -35.61 28.66
C SER A 740 -3.25 -35.10 27.69
N ALA A 741 -4.19 -34.27 28.14
CA ALA A 741 -5.16 -33.59 27.27
C ALA A 741 -4.49 -32.44 26.48
N GLU A 742 -3.63 -31.67 27.14
CA GLU A 742 -2.85 -30.59 26.54
C GLU A 742 -1.82 -31.11 25.53
N ASN A 743 -1.11 -32.21 25.83
CA ASN A 743 -0.24 -32.88 24.86
C ASN A 743 -1.01 -33.37 23.62
N LYS A 744 -2.31 -33.70 23.73
CA LYS A 744 -3.13 -34.07 22.57
C LYS A 744 -3.49 -32.86 21.70
N SER A 745 -3.84 -31.71 22.29
CA SER A 745 -4.09 -30.48 21.50
C SER A 745 -2.79 -29.98 20.85
N LEU A 746 -1.68 -29.93 21.59
CA LEU A 746 -0.36 -29.62 21.05
C LEU A 746 0.00 -30.53 19.86
N LYS A 747 -0.17 -31.86 20.00
CA LYS A 747 0.09 -32.81 18.92
C LYS A 747 -0.77 -32.56 17.66
N MET A 748 -2.01 -32.10 17.80
CA MET A 748 -2.83 -31.71 16.65
C MET A 748 -2.25 -30.48 15.96
N THR A 749 -1.95 -29.41 16.72
CA THR A 749 -1.39 -28.17 16.15
C THR A 749 -0.03 -28.39 15.46
N VAL A 750 0.82 -29.26 15.99
CA VAL A 750 2.11 -29.63 15.37
C VAL A 750 1.92 -30.35 14.03
N GLU A 751 0.92 -31.22 13.91
CA GLU A 751 0.66 -31.92 12.64
C GLU A 751 -0.06 -31.04 11.61
N GLU A 752 -0.83 -30.04 12.05
CA GLU A 752 -1.35 -28.97 11.19
C GLU A 752 -0.24 -28.05 10.68
N GLN A 753 0.67 -27.60 11.56
CA GLN A 753 1.87 -26.85 11.16
C GLN A 753 2.71 -27.63 10.14
N ARG A 754 2.89 -28.95 10.33
CA ARG A 754 3.57 -29.80 9.36
C ARG A 754 2.84 -29.92 8.01
N ARG A 755 1.50 -29.85 7.98
CA ARG A 755 0.75 -29.78 6.71
C ARG A 755 1.05 -28.47 5.97
N LEU A 756 0.94 -27.34 6.67
CA LEU A 756 1.24 -26.02 6.11
C LEU A 756 2.69 -25.92 5.61
N LEU A 757 3.65 -26.46 6.35
CA LEU A 757 5.07 -26.48 5.98
C LEU A 757 5.30 -27.29 4.69
N ARG A 758 4.72 -28.48 4.56
CA ARG A 758 4.76 -29.29 3.33
C ARG A 758 4.12 -28.59 2.12
N ASP A 759 3.09 -27.78 2.34
CA ASP A 759 2.46 -27.00 1.26
C ASP A 759 3.27 -25.74 0.89
N MET A 760 4.04 -25.16 1.82
CA MET A 760 5.04 -24.13 1.52
C MET A 760 6.25 -24.71 0.78
N GLU A 761 6.78 -25.87 1.19
CA GLU A 761 7.85 -26.59 0.46
C GLU A 761 7.44 -26.88 -1.00
N ARG A 762 6.18 -27.27 -1.22
CA ARG A 762 5.62 -27.49 -2.56
C ARG A 762 5.63 -26.21 -3.41
N LYS A 763 5.13 -25.10 -2.85
CA LYS A 763 5.10 -23.79 -3.54
C LYS A 763 6.50 -23.23 -3.81
N LEU A 764 7.45 -23.42 -2.88
CA LEU A 764 8.86 -23.06 -3.10
C LEU A 764 9.44 -23.81 -4.30
N LYS A 765 9.19 -25.12 -4.40
CA LYS A 765 9.60 -25.91 -5.56
C LYS A 765 8.95 -25.44 -6.87
N GLU A 766 7.66 -25.10 -6.86
CA GLU A 766 6.97 -24.53 -8.01
C GLU A 766 7.58 -23.18 -8.45
N PHE A 767 8.00 -22.34 -7.50
CA PHE A 767 8.71 -21.09 -7.79
C PHE A 767 10.14 -21.30 -8.32
N ASP A 768 10.91 -22.27 -7.79
CA ASP A 768 12.24 -22.58 -8.32
C ASP A 768 12.18 -23.18 -9.74
N ASP A 769 11.21 -24.07 -10.01
CA ASP A 769 10.91 -24.56 -11.36
C ASP A 769 10.57 -23.40 -12.32
N LEU A 770 9.79 -22.40 -11.87
CA LEU A 770 9.44 -21.23 -12.66
C LEU A 770 10.67 -20.32 -12.90
N ARG A 771 11.47 -20.09 -11.86
CA ARG A 771 12.70 -19.29 -11.89
C ARG A 771 13.72 -19.88 -12.85
N GLU A 772 13.88 -21.21 -12.85
CA GLU A 772 14.81 -21.88 -13.77
C GLU A 772 14.33 -21.79 -15.23
N ARG A 773 13.02 -21.93 -15.49
CA ARG A 773 12.43 -21.69 -16.82
C ARG A 773 12.64 -20.26 -17.30
N GLN A 774 12.48 -19.27 -16.42
CA GLN A 774 12.74 -17.86 -16.72
C GLN A 774 14.23 -17.61 -16.99
N ALA A 775 15.15 -18.17 -16.19
CA ALA A 775 16.59 -18.05 -16.40
C ALA A 775 17.03 -18.64 -17.75
N ARG A 776 16.51 -19.83 -18.12
CA ARG A 776 16.72 -20.43 -19.44
C ARG A 776 16.23 -19.51 -20.58
N LYS A 777 15.06 -18.86 -20.42
CA LYS A 777 14.50 -17.92 -21.41
C LYS A 777 15.28 -16.60 -21.50
N ILE A 778 15.83 -16.10 -20.39
CA ILE A 778 16.72 -14.93 -20.38
C ILE A 778 18.03 -15.24 -21.11
N ALA A 779 18.61 -16.43 -20.89
CA ALA A 779 19.83 -16.86 -21.57
C ALA A 779 19.65 -16.97 -23.10
N THR A 780 18.54 -17.52 -23.59
CA THR A 780 18.27 -17.57 -25.03
C THR A 780 18.02 -16.19 -25.62
N LEU A 781 17.26 -15.32 -24.93
CA LEU A 781 17.05 -13.93 -25.36
C LEU A 781 18.37 -13.13 -25.42
N HIS A 782 19.28 -13.34 -24.47
CA HIS A 782 20.60 -12.68 -24.49
C HIS A 782 21.47 -13.18 -25.65
N SER A 783 21.39 -14.46 -26.01
CA SER A 783 22.08 -15.01 -27.20
C SER A 783 21.55 -14.38 -28.49
N VAL A 784 20.22 -14.32 -28.65
CA VAL A 784 19.56 -13.67 -29.80
C VAL A 784 19.89 -12.18 -29.87
N LYS A 785 19.91 -11.48 -28.72
CA LYS A 785 20.31 -10.07 -28.65
C LYS A 785 21.74 -9.86 -29.16
N ASN A 786 22.71 -10.64 -28.66
CA ASN A 786 24.11 -10.53 -29.06
C ASN A 786 24.29 -10.76 -30.57
N GLN A 787 23.52 -11.68 -31.16
CA GLN A 787 23.57 -11.97 -32.58
C GLN A 787 22.95 -10.84 -33.43
N THR A 788 21.78 -10.31 -33.03
CA THR A 788 21.17 -9.16 -33.72
C THR A 788 21.98 -7.87 -33.60
N GLU A 789 22.68 -7.64 -32.48
CA GLU A 789 23.66 -6.54 -32.33
C GLU A 789 24.87 -6.71 -33.26
N ALA A 790 25.34 -7.94 -33.47
CA ALA A 790 26.41 -8.24 -34.43
C ALA A 790 25.97 -8.04 -35.89
N ASP A 791 24.79 -8.53 -36.25
CA ASP A 791 24.22 -8.39 -37.60
C ASP A 791 23.93 -6.92 -37.94
N ALA A 792 23.40 -6.15 -36.98
CA ALA A 792 23.20 -4.70 -37.12
C ALA A 792 24.54 -3.94 -37.26
N SER A 793 25.57 -4.30 -36.48
CA SER A 793 26.92 -3.72 -36.62
C SER A 793 27.54 -4.02 -37.99
N HIS A 794 27.30 -5.22 -38.54
CA HIS A 794 27.74 -5.57 -39.89
C HIS A 794 26.99 -4.75 -40.95
N GLY A 795 25.66 -4.67 -40.86
CA GLY A 795 24.82 -3.88 -41.77
C GLY A 795 25.21 -2.40 -41.81
N LEU A 796 25.52 -1.80 -40.65
CA LEU A 796 25.93 -0.39 -40.55
C LEU A 796 27.29 -0.12 -41.21
N LYS A 797 28.25 -1.03 -41.08
CA LYS A 797 29.54 -0.95 -41.81
C LYS A 797 29.37 -1.07 -43.32
N VAL A 798 28.42 -1.90 -43.78
CA VAL A 798 28.09 -2.01 -45.20
C VAL A 798 27.47 -0.71 -45.72
N THR A 799 26.51 -0.10 -45.01
CA THR A 799 25.90 1.17 -45.43
C THR A 799 26.88 2.35 -45.38
N GLU A 800 27.75 2.41 -44.37
CA GLU A 800 28.86 3.39 -44.32
C GLU A 800 29.78 3.26 -45.56
N SER A 801 30.14 2.03 -45.95
CA SER A 801 30.99 1.80 -47.14
C SER A 801 30.31 2.20 -48.46
N THR A 802 29.01 1.97 -48.60
CA THR A 802 28.26 2.35 -49.83
C THR A 802 28.01 3.85 -49.89
N ILE A 803 27.72 4.51 -48.76
CA ILE A 803 27.63 5.98 -48.67
C ILE A 803 28.97 6.62 -49.07
N GLN A 804 30.10 6.11 -48.60
CA GLN A 804 31.41 6.63 -48.98
C GLN A 804 31.70 6.44 -50.49
N SER A 805 31.28 5.31 -51.07
CA SER A 805 31.39 5.08 -52.52
C SER A 805 30.55 6.07 -53.33
N LEU A 806 29.27 6.24 -52.97
CA LEU A 806 28.34 7.17 -53.62
C LEU A 806 28.80 8.63 -53.49
N SER A 807 29.36 9.01 -52.35
CA SER A 807 29.96 10.34 -52.13
C SER A 807 31.12 10.61 -53.09
N ASN A 808 32.02 9.62 -53.25
CA ASN A 808 33.14 9.70 -54.20
C ASN A 808 32.66 9.81 -55.66
N GLU A 809 31.59 9.10 -56.03
CA GLU A 809 30.99 9.17 -57.37
C GLU A 809 30.30 10.51 -57.63
N LEU A 810 29.54 11.04 -56.66
CA LEU A 810 28.88 12.35 -56.77
C LEU A 810 29.92 13.47 -56.92
N GLN A 811 31.05 13.39 -56.20
CA GLN A 811 32.17 14.33 -56.36
C GLN A 811 32.81 14.25 -57.77
N ARG A 812 32.97 13.04 -58.32
CA ARG A 812 33.46 12.84 -59.71
C ARG A 812 32.47 13.39 -60.75
N LEU A 813 31.17 13.15 -60.58
CA LEU A 813 30.13 13.67 -61.47
C LEU A 813 30.10 15.20 -61.45
N LYS A 814 30.21 15.83 -60.28
CA LYS A 814 30.28 17.29 -60.15
C LYS A 814 31.50 17.89 -60.86
N LEU A 815 32.69 17.28 -60.70
CA LEU A 815 33.88 17.73 -61.43
C LEU A 815 33.69 17.62 -62.96
N ARG A 816 32.98 16.59 -63.43
CA ARG A 816 32.69 16.36 -64.85
C ARG A 816 31.68 17.37 -65.42
N THR A 817 30.64 17.74 -64.67
CA THR A 817 29.70 18.79 -65.11
C THR A 817 30.35 20.17 -65.10
N GLU A 818 31.17 20.48 -64.08
CA GLU A 818 31.98 21.69 -64.04
C GLU A 818 33.03 21.77 -65.17
N GLU A 819 33.46 20.66 -65.75
CA GLU A 819 34.32 20.64 -66.94
C GLU A 819 33.51 20.83 -68.22
N LEU A 820 32.38 20.13 -68.37
CA LEU A 820 31.49 20.27 -69.52
C LEU A 820 30.98 21.71 -69.68
N GLN A 821 30.55 22.36 -68.58
CA GLN A 821 30.09 23.75 -68.60
C GLN A 821 31.20 24.74 -69.03
N LYS A 822 32.49 24.43 -68.74
CA LYS A 822 33.63 25.23 -69.22
C LYS A 822 33.87 25.04 -70.71
N ARG A 823 33.75 23.80 -71.21
CA ARG A 823 33.87 23.48 -72.65
C ARG A 823 32.72 24.09 -73.46
N GLU A 824 31.49 23.99 -72.96
CA GLU A 824 30.30 24.63 -73.53
C GLU A 824 30.50 26.15 -73.65
N LYS A 825 30.90 26.80 -72.55
CA LYS A 825 31.20 28.24 -72.59
C LYS A 825 32.29 28.59 -73.61
N GLN A 826 33.37 27.81 -73.70
CA GLN A 826 34.43 28.04 -74.70
C GLN A 826 33.91 27.93 -76.14
N LEU A 827 32.97 27.01 -76.42
CA LEU A 827 32.33 26.88 -77.74
C LEU A 827 31.40 28.05 -78.05
N VAL A 828 30.64 28.54 -77.06
CA VAL A 828 29.80 29.74 -77.19
C VAL A 828 30.66 31.00 -77.40
N ASP A 829 31.71 31.19 -76.59
CA ASP A 829 32.65 32.29 -76.74
C ASP A 829 33.30 32.28 -78.15
N LEU A 830 33.77 31.11 -78.62
CA LEU A 830 34.30 30.91 -79.98
C LEU A 830 33.27 31.26 -81.07
N ARG A 831 32.03 30.80 -80.94
CA ARG A 831 30.93 31.09 -81.87
C ARG A 831 30.67 32.59 -82.00
N THR A 832 30.64 33.32 -80.88
CA THR A 832 30.47 34.80 -80.92
C THR A 832 31.66 35.52 -81.54
N VAL A 833 32.88 35.00 -81.36
CA VAL A 833 34.11 35.56 -81.94
C VAL A 833 34.15 35.32 -83.45
N ILE A 834 33.73 34.16 -83.94
CA ILE A 834 33.61 33.87 -85.37
C ILE A 834 32.52 34.74 -86.00
N ALA A 835 31.34 34.85 -85.38
CA ALA A 835 30.25 35.70 -85.89
C ALA A 835 30.70 37.18 -86.06
N ARG A 836 31.44 37.73 -85.07
CA ARG A 836 32.05 39.07 -85.16
C ARG A 836 33.00 39.21 -86.35
N MET A 837 33.87 38.23 -86.58
CA MET A 837 34.83 38.27 -87.69
C MET A 837 34.16 38.15 -89.08
N LEU A 838 32.97 37.57 -89.17
CA LEU A 838 32.18 37.41 -90.40
C LEU A 838 31.20 38.57 -90.67
N GLY A 839 31.25 39.66 -89.88
CA GLY A 839 30.33 40.78 -90.01
C GLY A 839 28.86 40.38 -89.84
N LEU A 840 28.59 39.42 -88.96
CA LEU A 840 27.23 39.03 -88.56
C LEU A 840 26.85 39.84 -87.32
N ASP A 841 25.65 40.43 -87.30
CA ASP A 841 25.20 41.24 -86.17
C ASP A 841 24.91 40.36 -84.95
N ILE A 842 25.53 40.72 -83.82
CA ILE A 842 25.50 39.96 -82.57
C ILE A 842 24.33 40.42 -81.68
N SER A 843 23.62 41.50 -82.06
CA SER A 843 22.42 41.96 -81.34
C SER A 843 21.20 41.06 -81.55
N THR A 844 21.14 40.31 -82.66
CA THR A 844 20.08 39.32 -82.93
C THR A 844 20.45 37.96 -82.33
N LEU A 845 19.71 37.53 -81.29
CA LEU A 845 19.99 36.35 -80.46
C LEU A 845 19.71 34.98 -81.13
N ALA A 846 19.90 34.86 -82.45
CA ALA A 846 19.77 33.58 -83.17
C ALA A 846 20.42 33.63 -84.57
N VAL A 847 21.75 33.84 -84.66
CA VAL A 847 22.48 33.56 -85.91
C VAL A 847 22.57 32.04 -86.08
N PRO A 848 22.01 31.44 -87.15
CA PRO A 848 22.09 29.99 -87.37
C PRO A 848 23.49 29.55 -87.79
N ASP A 849 23.93 28.38 -87.36
CA ASP A 849 25.31 27.94 -87.63
C ASP A 849 25.60 27.70 -89.12
N TYR A 850 24.56 27.43 -89.93
CA TYR A 850 24.71 27.32 -91.39
C TYR A 850 25.05 28.66 -92.07
N GLU A 851 24.67 29.81 -91.50
CA GLU A 851 25.07 31.13 -92.03
C GLU A 851 26.53 31.43 -91.72
N ILE A 852 27.00 31.00 -90.55
CA ILE A 852 28.42 31.09 -90.16
C ILE A 852 29.27 30.20 -91.08
N ILE A 853 28.84 28.95 -91.29
CA ILE A 853 29.54 27.98 -92.14
C ILE A 853 29.57 28.45 -93.61
N SER A 854 28.43 28.81 -94.20
CA SER A 854 28.38 29.22 -95.62
C SER A 854 29.09 30.55 -95.93
N ARG A 855 29.26 31.45 -94.94
CA ARG A 855 30.15 32.60 -95.07
C ARG A 855 31.64 32.21 -94.97
N LEU A 856 32.00 31.26 -94.11
CA LEU A 856 33.36 30.72 -94.04
C LEU A 856 33.74 29.98 -95.32
N GLU A 857 32.85 29.16 -95.87
CA GLU A 857 33.06 28.43 -97.13
C GLU A 857 33.38 29.40 -98.27
N LYS A 858 32.58 30.46 -98.47
CA LYS A 858 32.86 31.50 -99.49
C LYS A 858 34.21 32.22 -99.29
N ILE A 859 34.63 32.45 -98.04
CA ILE A 859 35.93 33.05 -97.74
C ILE A 859 37.07 32.05 -98.05
N ILE A 860 36.87 30.76 -97.78
CA ILE A 860 37.82 29.69 -98.08
C ILE A 860 37.94 29.49 -99.60
N GLU A 861 36.84 29.52 -100.35
CA GLU A 861 36.82 29.46 -101.81
C GLU A 861 37.62 30.62 -102.44
N GLY A 862 37.31 31.86 -102.06
CA GLY A 862 38.06 33.04 -102.53
C GLY A 862 39.53 33.05 -102.08
N ALA A 863 39.83 32.53 -100.89
CA ALA A 863 41.21 32.34 -100.46
C ALA A 863 41.93 31.27 -101.32
N HIS A 864 41.26 30.18 -101.68
CA HIS A 864 41.81 29.14 -102.55
C HIS A 864 42.12 29.68 -103.96
N GLU A 865 41.23 30.51 -104.50
CA GLU A 865 41.45 31.23 -105.75
C GLU A 865 42.67 32.17 -105.67
N SER A 866 42.81 32.94 -104.57
CA SER A 866 44.00 33.79 -104.35
C SER A 866 45.31 33.01 -104.21
N VAL A 867 45.28 31.79 -103.66
CA VAL A 867 46.44 30.88 -103.58
C VAL A 867 46.79 30.30 -104.96
N LEU A 868 45.78 30.05 -105.80
CA LEU A 868 45.96 29.65 -107.19
C LEU A 868 46.53 30.78 -108.08
N GLU A 869 46.35 32.05 -107.70
CA GLU A 869 47.09 33.18 -108.29
C GLU A 869 48.51 33.32 -107.71
N TRP A 870 48.70 33.14 -106.40
CA TRP A 870 50.02 33.21 -105.75
C TRP A 870 51.02 32.21 -106.33
N ASN A 871 50.54 31.02 -106.69
CA ASN A 871 51.31 29.96 -107.36
C ASN A 871 51.61 30.23 -108.85
N LYS A 872 51.07 31.30 -109.45
CA LYS A 872 51.37 31.75 -110.82
C LYS A 872 52.36 32.92 -110.89
N MET A 873 52.79 33.47 -109.74
CA MET A 873 53.76 34.56 -109.70
C MET A 873 55.22 34.08 -109.84
N PRO A 874 56.11 34.83 -110.53
CA PRO A 874 57.52 34.49 -110.63
C PRO A 874 58.24 34.59 -109.27
N ALA A 875 59.09 33.60 -108.97
CA ALA A 875 59.64 33.31 -107.65
C ALA A 875 60.35 34.47 -106.93
N GLY A 876 60.86 35.47 -107.66
CA GLY A 876 61.59 36.62 -107.09
C GLY A 876 60.78 37.48 -106.11
N ARG A 877 59.44 37.51 -106.20
CA ARG A 877 58.59 38.23 -105.21
C ARG A 877 58.19 37.39 -104.00
N GLN A 878 58.05 36.07 -104.16
CA GLN A 878 57.59 35.18 -103.09
C GLN A 878 58.55 35.17 -101.89
N ALA A 879 59.87 35.23 -102.16
CA ALA A 879 60.92 35.23 -101.12
C ALA A 879 60.84 36.41 -100.13
N ASN A 880 60.43 37.60 -100.57
CA ASN A 880 60.36 38.77 -99.70
C ASN A 880 59.14 38.75 -98.77
N GLY A 881 58.00 38.20 -99.21
CA GLY A 881 56.81 38.04 -98.36
C GLY A 881 57.06 37.09 -97.18
N VAL A 882 57.67 35.93 -97.46
CA VAL A 882 58.04 34.94 -96.43
C VAL A 882 59.02 35.52 -95.40
N ARG A 883 59.93 36.41 -95.83
CA ARG A 883 60.92 37.04 -94.94
C ARG A 883 60.31 38.07 -93.99
N ALA A 884 59.20 38.72 -94.37
CA ALA A 884 58.45 39.61 -93.49
C ALA A 884 57.66 38.82 -92.43
N GLY A 885 56.84 37.86 -92.85
CA GLY A 885 55.95 37.11 -91.95
C GLY A 885 56.67 36.35 -90.82
N ASN A 886 57.87 35.82 -91.09
CA ASN A 886 58.67 35.12 -90.08
C ASN A 886 59.20 36.04 -88.95
N VAL A 887 59.31 37.35 -89.18
CA VAL A 887 59.78 38.29 -88.15
C VAL A 887 58.66 38.57 -87.13
N ASP A 888 57.44 38.82 -87.59
CA ASP A 888 56.29 39.05 -86.69
C ASP A 888 55.87 37.80 -85.92
N ALA A 889 55.92 36.61 -86.56
CA ALA A 889 55.68 35.35 -85.88
C ALA A 889 56.65 35.12 -84.69
N SER A 890 57.93 35.46 -84.86
CA SER A 890 58.94 35.35 -83.79
C SER A 890 58.68 36.34 -82.65
N ASN A 891 58.26 37.57 -82.97
CA ASN A 891 57.93 38.60 -81.98
C ASN A 891 56.67 38.25 -81.16
N HIS A 892 55.64 37.68 -81.80
CA HIS A 892 54.44 37.21 -81.09
C HIS A 892 54.73 36.06 -80.13
N TYR A 893 55.54 35.08 -80.54
CA TYR A 893 55.94 33.96 -79.66
C TYR A 893 56.68 34.43 -78.40
N LYS A 894 57.58 35.41 -78.53
CA LYS A 894 58.30 36.00 -77.39
C LYS A 894 57.35 36.74 -76.43
N ARG A 895 56.36 37.48 -76.94
CA ARG A 895 55.34 38.17 -76.12
C ARG A 895 54.47 37.19 -75.33
N ALA A 896 54.04 36.09 -75.94
CA ALA A 896 53.23 35.07 -75.28
C ALA A 896 53.96 34.40 -74.10
N TYR A 897 55.26 34.09 -74.27
CA TYR A 897 56.05 33.41 -73.25
C TYR A 897 56.26 34.25 -71.98
N VAL A 898 56.46 35.57 -72.13
CA VAL A 898 56.62 36.51 -71.00
C VAL A 898 55.32 36.62 -70.18
N MET A 899 54.17 36.80 -70.86
CA MET A 899 52.85 36.89 -70.23
C MET A 899 52.50 35.61 -69.42
N GLY A 900 52.91 34.44 -69.92
CA GLY A 900 52.75 33.17 -69.20
C GLY A 900 53.56 33.11 -67.90
N ALA A 901 54.81 33.56 -67.92
CA ALA A 901 55.70 33.53 -66.76
C ALA A 901 55.23 34.43 -65.61
N GLU A 902 54.67 35.61 -65.90
CA GLU A 902 54.15 36.52 -64.88
C GLU A 902 52.83 36.04 -64.25
N SER A 903 52.00 35.32 -65.01
CA SER A 903 50.78 34.67 -64.52
C SER A 903 51.08 33.61 -63.46
N GLN A 904 52.09 32.77 -63.71
CA GLN A 904 52.54 31.73 -62.77
C GLN A 904 53.03 32.37 -61.45
N ARG A 905 53.90 33.38 -61.56
CA ARG A 905 54.54 34.05 -60.40
C ARG A 905 53.57 34.74 -59.44
N ARG A 906 52.36 35.09 -59.88
CA ARG A 906 51.31 35.69 -59.02
C ARG A 906 50.47 34.68 -58.24
N ARG A 907 50.51 33.38 -58.54
CA ARG A 907 49.73 32.36 -57.82
C ARG A 907 50.45 31.87 -56.55
N ASP A 908 51.75 31.62 -56.63
CA ASP A 908 52.52 31.03 -55.52
C ASP A 908 52.73 31.99 -54.35
N THR A 909 52.60 33.31 -54.57
CA THR A 909 52.76 34.35 -53.53
C THR A 909 51.57 34.51 -52.58
N SER A 910 50.52 33.68 -52.67
CA SER A 910 49.28 33.83 -51.88
C SER A 910 48.96 32.66 -50.93
N ARG A 911 49.87 31.70 -50.74
CA ARG A 911 49.61 30.48 -49.94
C ARG A 911 50.72 30.06 -48.97
N THR A 912 51.36 31.01 -48.27
CA THR A 912 52.30 30.72 -47.18
C THR A 912 52.18 31.70 -46.00
N ARG A 913 51.41 31.32 -44.98
CA ARG A 913 51.56 31.81 -43.59
C ARG A 913 51.26 30.67 -42.60
N PRO A 914 52.25 30.14 -41.87
CA PRO A 914 52.01 29.23 -40.75
C PRO A 914 51.59 30.03 -39.50
N ALA A 915 50.82 29.41 -38.62
CA ALA A 915 50.54 29.90 -37.27
C ALA A 915 51.00 28.84 -36.26
N THR A 916 51.77 29.24 -35.23
CA THR A 916 52.31 28.32 -34.23
C THR A 916 52.26 28.89 -32.81
N SER A 917 51.76 28.06 -31.88
CA SER A 917 52.08 27.99 -30.44
C SER A 917 52.06 29.25 -29.56
N ALA A 918 51.02 29.38 -28.72
CA ALA A 918 51.06 29.56 -27.25
C ALA A 918 49.62 29.82 -26.72
N GLY A 919 49.23 29.50 -25.48
CA GLY A 919 49.94 28.77 -24.43
C GLY A 919 49.42 29.09 -23.02
N GLY A 920 48.67 28.16 -22.40
CA GLY A 920 48.25 28.18 -20.98
C GLY A 920 46.74 28.30 -20.73
N ARG A 921 46.21 28.12 -19.51
CA ARG A 921 46.61 27.35 -18.29
C ARG A 921 45.55 27.64 -17.22
N TRP A 922 44.93 26.62 -16.61
CA TRP A 922 43.75 26.74 -15.72
C TRP A 922 42.48 27.22 -16.46
N LYS A 923 41.26 26.86 -16.05
CA LYS A 923 40.82 26.22 -14.81
C LYS A 923 40.18 24.86 -15.05
#